data_AF-A0A7J9IL16-F1
#
_entry.id   AF-A0A7J9IL16-F1
#
_cell.length_a   1.000
_cell.length_b   1.000
_cell.length_c   1.000
_cell.angle_alpha   90.00
_cell.angle_beta   90.00
_cell.angle_gamma   90.00
#
_symmetry.space_group_name_H-M   'P 1'
#
loop_
_entity.id
_entity.type
_entity.pdbx_description
1 polymer ?
#
loop_
_entity_poly.entity_id
_entity_poly.type
_entity_poly.pdbx_seq_one_letter_code
_entity_poly.pdbx_strand_id
1 'polypeptide(L)'
;MSSYTPKNILITGAAGFIASHVANRLIRNYPDYKIVVLDKLDYCSNLKNLLPSKSSPNFKFVKGDIGSADLVNYLLITESIDTIMHFAAQTHVDNSFGNSFEFTKNNIYGTHVLLEACKVTGQIRRFIHVSTDEVYGETDEDAVVGNHEASQLLPTNPYSATKAGAEMLVMAYGRSYGLPVITTRGNNVYGPNQFPEKLIPKLILLAMRGKTLPIHGDGSNVRSYLYCEDVAEAFEVILHKGEVGHVYNIGTKKERRVIDVAKDICKLFSMDPETSIKFVENRPFNDQRYFLDDQKLKNLGWSEQTVWEEGLKKTIEWYTQNPEWWGDVSGALLPHPRMLMMPGGRHFDSEEGKGTSFASGPNQTRMVVPTFKTSSSTQKPALKFLIYGRTGWIGGLLGQLCEKQGIPFEYGRGRLEDRSSLMADIQNIKPTHVFNAAGVTGRPNVDWCESHKTETIRTNVAGTLTLADVCREHGLLMMNFATGCIFEYDAGHPEGSGIGYKEEDKPNFTGSFYSKTKAMVEELLKEYDNVCTLRVRMPISSDLNNPRNFITKIARYNKVVNIPNSMTILDELLPISIEMAKRNLKGIWNFTNPGVVSHNEILEMYKTYIDPKFQWVNFTLEEQAKVIVAPRSNNEMDASKLKNEFPDLLPIKESLIKYVFEPNERT
;
A
#
# COMPACT_ATOMS: atom_id res chain seq x y z
N MET A 1 -1.02 -41.58 -21.27
CA MET A 1 -0.30 -40.41 -20.69
C MET A 1 -0.24 -40.60 -19.19
N SER A 2 0.94 -40.52 -18.58
CA SER A 2 1.06 -40.59 -17.12
C SER A 2 0.35 -39.38 -16.49
N SER A 3 -0.57 -39.60 -15.55
CA SER A 3 -1.22 -38.53 -14.80
C SER A 3 -0.19 -37.70 -14.03
N TYR A 4 -0.22 -36.39 -14.15
CA TYR A 4 0.64 -35.51 -13.36
C TYR A 4 0.19 -35.52 -11.90
N THR A 5 1.12 -35.68 -10.97
CA THR A 5 0.86 -35.64 -9.53
C THR A 5 1.66 -34.48 -8.92
N PRO A 6 1.00 -33.37 -8.52
CA PRO A 6 1.66 -32.28 -7.82
C PRO A 6 2.09 -32.71 -6.41
N LYS A 7 3.11 -32.05 -5.84
CA LYS A 7 3.47 -32.22 -4.42
C LYS A 7 3.22 -30.95 -3.64
N ASN A 8 3.73 -29.82 -4.13
CA ASN A 8 3.68 -28.53 -3.44
C ASN A 8 3.05 -27.48 -4.36
N ILE A 9 1.83 -27.07 -4.03
CA ILE A 9 1.02 -26.19 -4.87
C ILE A 9 0.94 -24.79 -4.23
N LEU A 10 1.32 -23.77 -4.99
CA LEU A 10 1.04 -22.38 -4.65
C LEU A 10 -0.25 -21.94 -5.33
N ILE A 11 -1.25 -21.54 -4.54
CA ILE A 11 -2.51 -20.95 -5.04
C ILE A 11 -2.52 -19.47 -4.68
N THR A 12 -2.47 -18.59 -5.68
CA THR A 12 -2.52 -17.15 -5.42
C THR A 12 -3.97 -16.66 -5.43
N GLY A 13 -4.32 -15.73 -4.55
CA GLY A 13 -5.68 -15.15 -4.49
C GLY A 13 -6.71 -16.06 -3.83
N ALA A 14 -6.28 -17.05 -3.03
CA ALA A 14 -7.18 -18.08 -2.49
C ALA A 14 -8.05 -17.62 -1.30
N ALA A 15 -7.88 -16.40 -0.79
CA ALA A 15 -8.88 -15.81 0.09
C ALA A 15 -10.06 -15.19 -0.69
N GLY A 16 -9.98 -15.11 -2.02
CA GLY A 16 -11.08 -14.71 -2.90
C GLY A 16 -12.10 -15.84 -3.15
N PHE A 17 -13.07 -15.57 -4.02
CA PHE A 17 -14.20 -16.47 -4.30
C PHE A 17 -13.76 -17.83 -4.88
N ILE A 18 -13.48 -17.91 -6.18
CA ILE A 18 -13.25 -19.19 -6.89
C ILE A 18 -12.08 -19.98 -6.28
N ALA A 19 -10.97 -19.28 -6.02
CA ALA A 19 -9.73 -19.90 -5.57
C ALA A 19 -9.86 -20.52 -4.16
N SER A 20 -10.74 -20.02 -3.30
CA SER A 20 -11.00 -20.64 -2.00
C SER A 20 -11.70 -22.00 -2.12
N HIS A 21 -12.66 -22.13 -3.05
CA HIS A 21 -13.30 -23.42 -3.34
C HIS A 21 -12.29 -24.43 -3.89
N VAL A 22 -11.42 -24.01 -4.81
CA VAL A 22 -10.34 -24.83 -5.35
C VAL A 22 -9.38 -25.27 -4.24
N ALA A 23 -8.91 -24.32 -3.42
CA ALA A 23 -7.99 -24.62 -2.32
C ALA A 23 -8.60 -25.61 -1.32
N ASN A 24 -9.81 -25.32 -0.81
CA ASN A 24 -10.50 -26.20 0.15
C ASN A 24 -10.73 -27.60 -0.41
N ARG A 25 -11.09 -27.70 -1.70
CA ARG A 25 -11.29 -28.97 -2.38
C ARG A 25 -9.99 -29.76 -2.48
N LEU A 26 -8.90 -29.14 -2.90
CA LEU A 26 -7.60 -29.80 -3.02
C LEU A 26 -7.06 -30.24 -1.65
N ILE A 27 -7.18 -29.39 -0.63
CA ILE A 27 -6.73 -29.69 0.74
C ILE A 27 -7.49 -30.90 1.30
N ARG A 28 -8.81 -30.95 1.11
CA ARG A 28 -9.67 -32.03 1.60
C ARG A 28 -9.43 -33.35 0.86
N ASN A 29 -9.33 -33.30 -0.47
CA ASN A 29 -9.32 -34.50 -1.29
C ASN A 29 -7.91 -35.10 -1.45
N TYR A 30 -6.86 -34.30 -1.26
CA TYR A 30 -5.46 -34.70 -1.47
C TYR A 30 -4.59 -34.36 -0.24
N PRO A 31 -4.66 -35.16 0.84
CA PRO A 31 -3.92 -34.89 2.07
C PRO A 31 -2.40 -34.90 1.89
N ASP A 32 -1.91 -35.61 0.87
CA ASP A 32 -0.47 -35.68 0.55
C ASP A 32 0.05 -34.45 -0.20
N TYR A 33 -0.83 -33.56 -0.68
CA TYR A 33 -0.43 -32.32 -1.34
C TYR A 33 -0.26 -31.22 -0.32
N LYS A 34 0.87 -30.54 -0.34
CA LYS A 34 1.07 -29.31 0.42
C LYS A 34 0.51 -28.13 -0.36
N ILE A 35 -0.47 -27.44 0.23
CA ILE A 35 -1.14 -26.29 -0.37
C ILE A 35 -0.70 -25.02 0.36
N VAL A 36 0.01 -24.16 -0.35
CA VAL A 36 0.41 -22.83 0.11
C VAL A 36 -0.46 -21.80 -0.59
N VAL A 37 -1.14 -20.96 0.18
CA VAL A 37 -1.96 -19.86 -0.34
C VAL A 37 -1.23 -18.54 -0.17
N LEU A 38 -1.14 -17.75 -1.23
CA LEU A 38 -0.63 -16.38 -1.21
C LEU A 38 -1.73 -15.38 -1.54
N ASP A 39 -2.05 -14.48 -0.62
CA ASP A 39 -3.10 -13.49 -0.81
C ASP A 39 -2.78 -12.17 -0.09
N LYS A 40 -3.06 -11.02 -0.72
CA LYS A 40 -2.81 -9.70 -0.12
C LYS A 40 -3.94 -9.24 0.82
N LEU A 41 -5.06 -9.96 0.82
CA LEU A 41 -6.30 -9.66 1.54
C LEU A 41 -6.91 -8.32 1.11
N ASP A 42 -7.24 -8.23 -0.18
CA ASP A 42 -7.93 -7.08 -0.76
C ASP A 42 -9.43 -7.04 -0.39
N TYR A 43 -10.18 -6.02 -0.81
CA TYR A 43 -11.58 -5.82 -0.42
C TYR A 43 -12.51 -7.02 -0.71
N CYS A 44 -12.25 -7.76 -1.78
CA CYS A 44 -13.03 -8.94 -2.20
C CYS A 44 -12.46 -10.26 -1.64
N SER A 45 -11.56 -10.19 -0.66
CA SER A 45 -10.89 -11.34 -0.04
C SER A 45 -11.29 -11.50 1.41
N ASN A 46 -11.50 -12.73 1.87
CA ASN A 46 -11.88 -13.00 3.24
C ASN A 46 -11.29 -14.33 3.72
N LEU A 47 -10.52 -14.29 4.82
CA LEU A 47 -9.94 -15.48 5.43
C LEU A 47 -11.00 -16.49 5.90
N LYS A 48 -12.25 -16.04 6.14
CA LYS A 48 -13.36 -16.94 6.45
C LYS A 48 -13.58 -18.00 5.36
N ASN A 49 -13.29 -17.67 4.10
CA ASN A 49 -13.41 -18.58 2.96
C ASN A 49 -12.49 -19.80 3.08
N LEU A 50 -11.41 -19.71 3.86
CA LEU A 50 -10.42 -20.78 4.07
C LEU A 50 -10.58 -21.48 5.42
N LEU A 51 -11.59 -21.13 6.23
CA LEU A 51 -11.84 -21.78 7.51
C LEU A 51 -11.98 -23.31 7.44
N PRO A 52 -12.64 -23.90 6.43
CA PRO A 52 -12.74 -25.35 6.31
C PRO A 52 -11.38 -26.08 6.30
N SER A 53 -10.32 -25.38 5.88
CA SER A 53 -8.97 -25.93 5.73
C SER A 53 -7.97 -25.40 6.76
N LYS A 54 -8.37 -24.50 7.65
CA LYS A 54 -7.47 -23.77 8.54
C LYS A 54 -6.64 -24.68 9.46
N SER A 55 -7.22 -25.81 9.88
CA SER A 55 -6.57 -26.79 10.77
C SER A 55 -5.90 -27.95 10.03
N SER A 56 -5.95 -27.97 8.69
CA SER A 56 -5.38 -29.05 7.92
C SER A 56 -3.85 -28.98 7.94
N PRO A 57 -3.13 -30.09 8.21
CA PRO A 57 -1.67 -30.10 8.35
C PRO A 57 -0.93 -29.77 7.03
N ASN A 58 -1.61 -29.96 5.91
CA ASN A 58 -1.12 -29.71 4.57
C ASN A 58 -1.46 -28.31 4.03
N PHE A 59 -1.98 -27.41 4.87
CA PHE A 59 -2.37 -26.04 4.49
C PHE A 59 -1.44 -24.99 5.13
N LYS A 60 -1.01 -24.02 4.32
CA LYS A 60 -0.29 -22.83 4.79
C LYS A 60 -0.84 -21.56 4.14
N PHE A 61 -1.18 -20.57 4.96
CA PHE A 61 -1.55 -19.24 4.48
C PHE A 61 -0.38 -18.26 4.59
N VAL A 62 -0.16 -17.48 3.54
CA VAL A 62 0.84 -16.41 3.47
C VAL A 62 0.15 -15.12 3.03
N LYS A 63 0.19 -14.10 3.88
CA LYS A 63 -0.27 -12.76 3.52
C LYS A 63 0.82 -12.05 2.73
N GLY A 64 0.52 -11.62 1.50
CA GLY A 64 1.45 -10.85 0.69
C GLY A 64 0.97 -10.61 -0.73
N ASP A 65 1.70 -9.76 -1.44
CA ASP A 65 1.38 -9.34 -2.81
C ASP A 65 2.25 -10.12 -3.82
N ILE A 66 1.63 -10.60 -4.90
CA ILE A 66 2.32 -11.24 -6.02
C ILE A 66 3.27 -10.29 -6.75
N GLY A 67 3.09 -8.97 -6.62
CA GLY A 67 4.02 -7.97 -7.12
C GLY A 67 5.34 -7.90 -6.34
N SER A 68 5.45 -8.58 -5.20
CA SER A 68 6.72 -8.66 -4.44
C SER A 68 7.58 -9.80 -4.95
N ALA A 69 8.55 -9.48 -5.82
CA ALA A 69 9.48 -10.45 -6.37
C ALA A 69 10.25 -11.22 -5.29
N ASP A 70 10.71 -10.54 -4.24
CA ASP A 70 11.45 -11.18 -3.15
C ASP A 70 10.59 -12.22 -2.41
N LEU A 71 9.33 -11.89 -2.11
CA LEU A 71 8.42 -12.80 -1.44
C LEU A 71 8.10 -14.00 -2.33
N VAL A 72 7.79 -13.77 -3.60
CA VAL A 72 7.47 -14.85 -4.54
C VAL A 72 8.66 -15.80 -4.65
N ASN A 73 9.88 -15.29 -4.91
CA ASN A 73 11.09 -16.13 -4.99
C ASN A 73 11.34 -16.89 -3.69
N TYR A 74 11.20 -16.22 -2.54
CA TYR A 74 11.32 -16.86 -1.23
C TYR A 74 10.34 -18.04 -1.09
N LEU A 75 9.06 -17.86 -1.42
CA LEU A 75 8.05 -18.91 -1.31
C LEU A 75 8.31 -20.08 -2.25
N LEU A 76 8.66 -19.81 -3.52
CA LEU A 76 8.95 -20.89 -4.47
C LEU A 76 10.07 -21.80 -3.96
N ILE A 77 11.15 -21.20 -3.42
CA ILE A 77 12.32 -21.95 -2.91
C ILE A 77 11.98 -22.63 -1.58
N THR A 78 11.56 -21.87 -0.56
CA THR A 78 11.41 -22.38 0.81
C THR A 78 10.30 -23.40 0.96
N GLU A 79 9.22 -23.27 0.17
CA GLU A 79 8.12 -24.22 0.18
C GLU A 79 8.30 -25.34 -0.85
N SER A 80 9.38 -25.30 -1.64
CA SER A 80 9.68 -26.25 -2.72
C SER A 80 8.52 -26.40 -3.70
N ILE A 81 7.90 -25.29 -4.09
CA ILE A 81 6.71 -25.25 -4.96
C ILE A 81 7.03 -25.88 -6.31
N ASP A 82 6.23 -26.85 -6.77
CA ASP A 82 6.34 -27.44 -8.11
C ASP A 82 5.19 -27.03 -9.03
N THR A 83 4.09 -26.53 -8.46
CA THR A 83 2.86 -26.21 -9.19
C THR A 83 2.34 -24.87 -8.74
N ILE A 84 1.94 -24.02 -9.68
CA ILE A 84 1.27 -22.74 -9.39
C ILE A 84 -0.11 -22.75 -10.02
N MET A 85 -1.12 -22.37 -9.25
CA MET A 85 -2.45 -22.04 -9.74
C MET A 85 -2.74 -20.56 -9.46
N HIS A 86 -2.67 -19.75 -10.50
CA HIS A 86 -2.64 -18.29 -10.39
C HIS A 86 -4.04 -17.68 -10.60
N PHE A 87 -4.75 -17.41 -9.51
CA PHE A 87 -6.09 -16.77 -9.54
C PHE A 87 -6.09 -15.29 -9.16
N ALA A 88 -5.04 -14.82 -8.48
CA ALA A 88 -4.97 -13.44 -7.98
C ALA A 88 -5.09 -12.42 -9.13
N ALA A 89 -6.12 -11.56 -9.06
CA ALA A 89 -6.40 -10.51 -10.04
C ALA A 89 -7.35 -9.46 -9.47
N GLN A 90 -7.37 -8.26 -10.04
CA GLN A 90 -8.48 -7.32 -9.95
C GLN A 90 -9.51 -7.63 -11.04
N THR A 91 -10.80 -7.70 -10.67
CA THR A 91 -11.85 -8.28 -11.55
C THR A 91 -13.15 -7.49 -11.67
N HIS A 92 -13.28 -6.31 -11.05
CA HIS A 92 -14.52 -5.54 -11.14
C HIS A 92 -14.52 -4.62 -12.37
N VAL A 93 -15.31 -4.96 -13.40
CA VAL A 93 -15.33 -4.26 -14.70
C VAL A 93 -15.58 -2.76 -14.54
N ASP A 94 -16.61 -2.33 -13.79
CA ASP A 94 -16.90 -0.90 -13.62
C ASP A 94 -15.74 -0.14 -12.93
N ASN A 95 -15.03 -0.81 -12.00
CA ASN A 95 -13.89 -0.19 -11.32
C ASN A 95 -12.68 -0.05 -12.26
N SER A 96 -12.59 -0.89 -13.29
CA SER A 96 -11.48 -0.87 -14.24
C SER A 96 -11.47 0.38 -15.11
N PHE A 97 -12.63 1.00 -15.37
CA PHE A 97 -12.71 2.27 -16.10
C PHE A 97 -12.20 3.45 -15.28
N GLY A 98 -12.44 3.45 -13.96
CA GLY A 98 -11.97 4.50 -13.06
C GLY A 98 -10.54 4.34 -12.55
N ASN A 99 -9.96 3.14 -12.63
CA ASN A 99 -8.65 2.81 -12.05
C ASN A 99 -7.88 1.75 -12.85
N SER A 100 -7.81 1.92 -14.17
CA SER A 100 -7.20 0.92 -15.09
C SER A 100 -5.73 0.61 -14.78
N PHE A 101 -4.97 1.56 -14.23
CA PHE A 101 -3.57 1.33 -13.84
C PHE A 101 -3.40 0.28 -12.74
N GLU A 102 -4.29 0.25 -11.73
CA GLU A 102 -4.25 -0.79 -10.70
C GLU A 102 -4.57 -2.18 -11.27
N PHE A 103 -5.41 -2.26 -12.30
CA PHE A 103 -5.65 -3.52 -13.02
C PHE A 103 -4.39 -3.96 -13.77
N THR A 104 -3.69 -3.05 -14.45
CA THR A 104 -2.39 -3.34 -15.10
C THR A 104 -1.36 -3.83 -14.09
N LYS A 105 -1.23 -3.15 -12.95
CA LYS A 105 -0.29 -3.50 -11.89
C LYS A 105 -0.57 -4.88 -11.30
N ASN A 106 -1.82 -5.17 -10.96
CA ASN A 106 -2.17 -6.45 -10.34
C ASN A 106 -2.19 -7.59 -11.37
N ASN A 107 -2.82 -7.39 -12.52
CA ASN A 107 -3.07 -8.47 -13.49
C ASN A 107 -1.86 -8.73 -14.38
N ILE A 108 -1.22 -7.69 -14.95
CA ILE A 108 -0.09 -7.85 -15.86
C ILE A 108 1.21 -7.96 -15.06
N TYR A 109 1.56 -6.93 -14.30
CA TYR A 109 2.84 -6.89 -13.58
C TYR A 109 2.94 -8.02 -12.53
N GLY A 110 1.87 -8.26 -11.76
CA GLY A 110 1.82 -9.40 -10.82
C GLY A 110 2.02 -10.76 -11.50
N THR A 111 1.39 -11.00 -12.65
CA THR A 111 1.64 -12.21 -13.46
C THR A 111 3.09 -12.27 -13.93
N HIS A 112 3.65 -11.15 -14.38
CA HIS A 112 5.02 -11.09 -14.89
C HIS A 112 6.05 -11.44 -13.79
N VAL A 113 5.86 -10.93 -12.57
CA VAL A 113 6.71 -11.27 -11.42
C VAL A 113 6.69 -12.77 -11.14
N LEU A 114 5.52 -13.40 -11.17
CA LEU A 114 5.41 -14.85 -11.01
C LEU A 114 6.14 -15.60 -12.12
N LEU A 115 5.98 -15.20 -13.39
CA LEU A 115 6.64 -15.83 -14.53
C LEU A 115 8.18 -15.72 -14.47
N GLU A 116 8.71 -14.54 -14.11
CA GLU A 116 10.16 -14.36 -13.91
C GLU A 116 10.67 -15.23 -12.75
N ALA A 117 9.95 -15.30 -11.63
CA ALA A 117 10.34 -16.17 -10.52
C ALA A 117 10.32 -17.66 -10.90
N CYS A 118 9.33 -18.10 -11.70
CA CYS A 118 9.28 -19.47 -12.24
C CYS A 118 10.49 -19.77 -13.13
N LYS A 119 10.84 -18.83 -14.01
CA LYS A 119 12.00 -18.94 -14.91
C LYS A 119 13.31 -19.01 -14.13
N VAL A 120 13.49 -18.18 -13.11
CA VAL A 120 14.71 -18.14 -12.29
C VAL A 120 14.87 -19.42 -11.47
N THR A 121 13.79 -19.93 -10.88
CA THR A 121 13.85 -21.13 -10.03
C THR A 121 13.93 -22.43 -10.82
N GLY A 122 13.32 -22.49 -12.01
CA GLY A 122 13.39 -23.65 -12.91
C GLY A 122 12.77 -24.94 -12.37
N GLN A 123 12.11 -24.91 -11.21
CA GLN A 123 11.54 -26.10 -10.54
C GLN A 123 10.05 -26.32 -10.83
N ILE A 124 9.39 -25.34 -11.45
CA ILE A 124 7.95 -25.40 -11.74
C ILE A 124 7.70 -26.40 -12.85
N ARG A 125 6.79 -27.35 -12.58
CA ARG A 125 6.35 -28.41 -13.49
C ARG A 125 4.98 -28.13 -14.09
N ARG A 126 4.21 -27.23 -13.49
CA ARG A 126 2.90 -26.79 -14.00
C ARG A 126 2.56 -25.38 -13.50
N PHE A 127 2.22 -24.49 -14.43
CA PHE A 127 1.75 -23.13 -14.15
C PHE A 127 0.37 -22.93 -14.78
N ILE A 128 -0.68 -22.94 -13.96
CA ILE A 128 -2.07 -22.76 -14.41
C ILE A 128 -2.44 -21.28 -14.26
N HIS A 129 -2.57 -20.57 -15.37
CA HIS A 129 -3.03 -19.20 -15.42
C HIS A 129 -4.55 -19.13 -15.56
N VAL A 130 -5.21 -18.50 -14.60
CA VAL A 130 -6.67 -18.37 -14.61
C VAL A 130 -7.07 -17.06 -15.26
N SER A 131 -7.75 -17.14 -16.40
CA SER A 131 -8.27 -16.03 -17.17
C SER A 131 -9.80 -16.09 -17.29
N THR A 132 -10.39 -15.31 -18.20
CA THR A 132 -11.83 -15.08 -18.34
C THR A 132 -12.28 -15.21 -19.79
N ASP A 133 -13.56 -15.48 -20.03
CA ASP A 133 -14.15 -15.47 -21.36
C ASP A 133 -14.20 -14.08 -22.00
N GLU A 134 -14.27 -13.02 -21.19
CA GLU A 134 -14.25 -11.62 -21.66
C GLU A 134 -13.02 -11.26 -22.51
N VAL A 135 -11.94 -12.05 -22.47
CA VAL A 135 -10.77 -11.83 -23.35
C VAL A 135 -11.07 -12.07 -24.82
N TYR A 136 -12.13 -12.83 -25.13
CA TYR A 136 -12.62 -13.03 -26.50
C TYR A 136 -13.43 -11.83 -27.02
N GLY A 137 -13.94 -10.98 -26.12
CA GLY A 137 -14.88 -9.92 -26.47
C GLY A 137 -16.28 -10.43 -26.78
N GLU A 138 -17.10 -9.52 -27.28
CA GLU A 138 -18.49 -9.77 -27.66
C GLU A 138 -18.62 -10.85 -28.74
N THR A 139 -19.61 -11.73 -28.59
CA THR A 139 -19.99 -12.72 -29.60
C THR A 139 -21.30 -12.31 -30.27
N ASP A 140 -21.38 -12.45 -31.59
CA ASP A 140 -22.60 -12.15 -32.35
C ASP A 140 -23.83 -12.91 -31.81
N GLU A 141 -24.99 -12.26 -31.80
CA GLU A 141 -26.24 -12.85 -31.30
C GLU A 141 -26.64 -14.10 -32.09
N ASP A 142 -26.36 -14.14 -33.40
CA ASP A 142 -26.68 -15.26 -34.29
C ASP A 142 -25.61 -16.37 -34.29
N ALA A 143 -24.54 -16.24 -33.48
CA ALA A 143 -23.48 -17.24 -33.44
C ALA A 143 -23.99 -18.60 -32.93
N VAL A 144 -23.82 -19.62 -33.78
CA VAL A 144 -24.20 -21.02 -33.48
C VAL A 144 -23.07 -21.77 -32.76
N VAL A 145 -21.82 -21.33 -32.96
CA VAL A 145 -20.61 -21.93 -32.37
C VAL A 145 -19.97 -20.90 -31.45
N GLY A 146 -19.70 -21.29 -30.21
CA GLY A 146 -19.02 -20.45 -29.23
C GLY A 146 -17.53 -20.30 -29.54
N ASN A 147 -16.91 -19.32 -28.90
CA ASN A 147 -15.46 -19.11 -28.99
C ASN A 147 -14.71 -20.32 -28.44
N HIS A 148 -13.89 -20.94 -29.30
CA HIS A 148 -13.00 -22.02 -28.91
C HIS A 148 -11.63 -21.47 -28.50
N GLU A 149 -10.73 -22.32 -28.00
CA GLU A 149 -9.47 -21.87 -27.40
C GLU A 149 -8.51 -21.13 -28.34
N ALA A 150 -8.66 -21.33 -29.65
CA ALA A 150 -7.88 -20.69 -30.69
C ALA A 150 -8.57 -19.45 -31.30
N SER A 151 -9.77 -19.08 -30.83
CA SER A 151 -10.40 -17.81 -31.19
C SER A 151 -9.51 -16.61 -30.83
N GLN A 152 -9.63 -15.54 -31.62
CA GLN A 152 -8.90 -14.31 -31.40
C GLN A 152 -9.30 -13.65 -30.07
N LEU A 153 -8.33 -13.01 -29.41
CA LEU A 153 -8.61 -12.18 -28.23
C LEU A 153 -8.96 -10.76 -28.67
N LEU A 154 -10.17 -10.31 -28.34
CA LEU A 154 -10.71 -8.99 -28.68
C LEU A 154 -11.31 -8.30 -27.42
N PRO A 155 -10.50 -8.06 -26.36
CA PRO A 155 -11.00 -7.49 -25.12
C PRO A 155 -11.59 -6.08 -25.33
N THR A 156 -12.77 -5.83 -24.76
CA THR A 156 -13.57 -4.60 -24.97
C THR A 156 -13.50 -3.62 -23.81
N ASN A 157 -12.95 -4.04 -22.66
CA ASN A 157 -12.89 -3.23 -21.43
C ASN A 157 -11.51 -3.32 -20.73
N PRO A 158 -11.13 -2.35 -19.87
CA PRO A 158 -9.79 -2.35 -19.26
C PRO A 158 -9.46 -3.60 -18.43
N TYR A 159 -10.45 -4.21 -17.76
CA TYR A 159 -10.26 -5.47 -17.05
C TYR A 159 -9.88 -6.61 -18.01
N SER A 160 -10.71 -6.91 -19.01
CA SER A 160 -10.47 -7.94 -20.01
C SER A 160 -9.16 -7.71 -20.78
N ALA A 161 -8.83 -6.45 -21.08
CA ALA A 161 -7.57 -6.08 -21.74
C ALA A 161 -6.35 -6.44 -20.90
N THR A 162 -6.38 -6.19 -19.59
CA THR A 162 -5.28 -6.57 -18.69
C THR A 162 -5.17 -8.08 -18.50
N LYS A 163 -6.28 -8.82 -18.53
CA LYS A 163 -6.29 -10.29 -18.52
C LYS A 163 -5.70 -10.86 -19.81
N ALA A 164 -6.10 -10.35 -20.96
CA ALA A 164 -5.52 -10.72 -22.25
C ALA A 164 -4.01 -10.38 -22.32
N GLY A 165 -3.61 -9.22 -21.80
CA GLY A 165 -2.19 -8.82 -21.70
C GLY A 165 -1.37 -9.78 -20.83
N ALA A 166 -1.91 -10.23 -19.71
CA ALA A 166 -1.28 -11.25 -18.88
C ALA A 166 -1.16 -12.60 -19.61
N GLU A 167 -2.18 -13.02 -20.37
CA GLU A 167 -2.11 -14.23 -21.19
C GLU A 167 -1.01 -14.16 -22.25
N MET A 168 -0.80 -12.99 -22.88
CA MET A 168 0.28 -12.81 -23.86
C MET A 168 1.64 -13.05 -23.22
N LEU A 169 1.86 -12.59 -21.98
CA LEU A 169 3.09 -12.86 -21.23
C LEU A 169 3.22 -14.36 -20.91
N VAL A 170 2.17 -14.99 -20.40
CA VAL A 170 2.18 -16.45 -20.07
C VAL A 170 2.54 -17.27 -21.30
N MET A 171 1.91 -16.98 -22.45
CA MET A 171 2.20 -17.64 -23.71
C MET A 171 3.64 -17.39 -24.18
N ALA A 172 4.11 -16.14 -24.13
CA ALA A 172 5.47 -15.80 -24.52
C ALA A 172 6.51 -16.50 -23.65
N TYR A 173 6.26 -16.63 -22.36
CA TYR A 173 7.17 -17.32 -21.43
C TYR A 173 7.17 -18.83 -21.62
N GLY A 174 6.01 -19.43 -21.91
CA GLY A 174 5.91 -20.83 -22.30
C GLY A 174 6.74 -21.12 -23.56
N ARG A 175 6.65 -20.26 -24.58
CA ARG A 175 7.40 -20.43 -25.84
C ARG A 175 8.90 -20.14 -25.70
N SER A 176 9.25 -19.02 -25.08
CA SER A 176 10.63 -18.53 -25.04
C SER A 176 11.51 -19.21 -23.99
N TYR A 177 10.91 -19.68 -22.89
CA TYR A 177 11.65 -20.24 -21.76
C TYR A 177 11.22 -21.68 -21.41
N GLY A 178 10.29 -22.27 -22.16
CA GLY A 178 9.82 -23.63 -21.92
C GLY A 178 9.04 -23.78 -20.61
N LEU A 179 8.47 -22.70 -20.06
CA LEU A 179 7.67 -22.79 -18.84
C LEU A 179 6.43 -23.67 -19.08
N PRO A 180 6.09 -24.59 -18.16
CA PRO A 180 5.01 -25.55 -18.37
C PRO A 180 3.64 -24.93 -18.06
N VAL A 181 3.22 -24.00 -18.93
CA VAL A 181 2.02 -23.18 -18.74
C VAL A 181 0.75 -23.88 -19.24
N ILE A 182 -0.36 -23.68 -18.55
CA ILE A 182 -1.72 -24.01 -18.97
C ILE A 182 -2.57 -22.77 -18.72
N THR A 183 -3.41 -22.38 -19.66
CA THR A 183 -4.33 -21.24 -19.45
C THR A 183 -5.76 -21.75 -19.36
N THR A 184 -6.57 -21.18 -18.47
CA THR A 184 -8.00 -21.47 -18.40
C THR A 184 -8.81 -20.20 -18.67
N ARG A 185 -9.93 -20.28 -19.38
CA ARG A 185 -10.85 -19.16 -19.59
C ARG A 185 -12.25 -19.59 -19.16
N GLY A 186 -12.79 -18.96 -18.13
CA GLY A 186 -14.07 -19.37 -17.53
C GLY A 186 -15.22 -18.42 -17.83
N ASN A 187 -16.44 -18.95 -17.89
CA ASN A 187 -17.68 -18.15 -17.84
C ASN A 187 -17.92 -17.53 -16.44
N ASN A 188 -19.02 -16.79 -16.29
CA ASN A 188 -19.44 -16.24 -15.01
C ASN A 188 -19.66 -17.36 -13.97
N VAL A 189 -18.93 -17.28 -12.86
CA VAL A 189 -19.08 -18.21 -11.74
C VAL A 189 -20.00 -17.62 -10.68
N TYR A 190 -20.83 -18.45 -10.04
CA TYR A 190 -21.69 -18.05 -8.94
C TYR A 190 -21.73 -19.12 -7.84
N GLY A 191 -22.04 -18.69 -6.61
CA GLY A 191 -22.08 -19.60 -5.47
C GLY A 191 -21.80 -18.94 -4.11
N PRO A 192 -21.69 -19.75 -3.05
CA PRO A 192 -21.18 -19.35 -1.74
C PRO A 192 -19.88 -18.53 -1.83
N ASN A 193 -19.60 -17.66 -0.85
CA ASN A 193 -18.36 -16.86 -0.81
C ASN A 193 -18.14 -15.91 -2.00
N GLN A 194 -19.13 -15.61 -2.84
CA GLN A 194 -18.97 -14.57 -3.85
C GLN A 194 -19.14 -13.17 -3.21
N PHE A 195 -18.37 -12.18 -3.64
CA PHE A 195 -18.47 -10.84 -3.06
C PHE A 195 -19.78 -10.15 -3.49
N PRO A 196 -20.52 -9.47 -2.57
CA PRO A 196 -21.84 -8.87 -2.80
C PRO A 196 -22.01 -7.83 -3.91
N GLU A 197 -20.93 -7.38 -4.55
CA GLU A 197 -20.99 -6.47 -5.69
C GLU A 197 -21.45 -7.16 -6.98
N LYS A 198 -21.24 -8.48 -7.07
CA LYS A 198 -21.54 -9.28 -8.26
C LYS A 198 -23.04 -9.51 -8.36
N LEU A 199 -23.54 -9.72 -9.58
CA LEU A 199 -24.97 -9.74 -9.91
C LEU A 199 -25.79 -10.62 -8.97
N ILE A 200 -25.53 -11.92 -8.92
CA ILE A 200 -26.34 -12.88 -8.17
C ILE A 200 -26.33 -12.56 -6.65
N PRO A 201 -25.17 -12.42 -5.98
CA PRO A 201 -25.12 -12.01 -4.58
C PRO A 201 -25.83 -10.69 -4.27
N LYS A 202 -25.68 -9.67 -5.13
CA LYS A 202 -26.32 -8.36 -4.98
C LYS A 202 -27.83 -8.52 -4.97
N LEU A 203 -28.37 -9.21 -5.96
CA LEU A 203 -29.80 -9.41 -6.10
C LEU A 203 -30.37 -10.24 -4.94
N ILE A 204 -29.68 -11.29 -4.50
CA ILE A 204 -30.08 -12.09 -3.33
C ILE A 204 -30.16 -11.22 -2.08
N LEU A 205 -29.12 -10.44 -1.78
CA LEU A 205 -29.07 -9.61 -0.57
C LEU A 205 -30.09 -8.46 -0.59
N LEU A 206 -30.39 -7.91 -1.76
CA LEU A 206 -31.45 -6.91 -1.91
C LEU A 206 -32.84 -7.55 -1.74
N ALA A 207 -33.07 -8.73 -2.32
CA ALA A 207 -34.32 -9.48 -2.14
C ALA A 207 -34.55 -9.87 -0.68
N MET A 208 -33.52 -10.35 0.03
CA MET A 208 -33.56 -10.63 1.48
C MET A 208 -33.97 -9.42 2.31
N ARG A 209 -33.71 -8.21 1.82
CA ARG A 209 -34.03 -6.93 2.48
C ARG A 209 -35.34 -6.31 1.98
N GLY A 210 -36.08 -7.00 1.12
CA GLY A 210 -37.29 -6.48 0.47
C GLY A 210 -37.03 -5.23 -0.38
N LYS A 211 -35.80 -5.03 -0.87
CA LYS A 211 -35.41 -3.89 -1.70
C LYS A 211 -35.57 -4.23 -3.18
N THR A 212 -35.60 -3.20 -4.00
CA THR A 212 -35.64 -3.35 -5.47
C THR A 212 -34.34 -3.95 -6.00
N LEU A 213 -34.47 -4.67 -7.12
CA LEU A 213 -33.41 -5.39 -7.81
C LEU A 213 -32.91 -4.56 -9.01
N PRO A 214 -31.75 -3.88 -8.93
CA PRO A 214 -31.25 -3.06 -10.02
C PRO A 214 -30.70 -3.93 -11.15
N ILE A 215 -31.10 -3.62 -12.39
CA ILE A 215 -30.64 -4.27 -13.62
C ILE A 215 -30.11 -3.19 -14.56
N HIS A 216 -28.84 -3.31 -14.96
CA HIS A 216 -28.21 -2.37 -15.88
C HIS A 216 -28.80 -2.47 -17.29
N GLY A 217 -29.06 -1.32 -17.92
CA GLY A 217 -29.68 -1.28 -19.23
C GLY A 217 -31.08 -1.86 -19.20
N ASP A 218 -31.39 -2.73 -20.16
CA ASP A 218 -32.67 -3.45 -20.24
C ASP A 218 -32.58 -4.90 -19.73
N GLY A 219 -31.41 -5.33 -19.26
CA GLY A 219 -31.16 -6.69 -18.79
C GLY A 219 -31.17 -7.77 -19.88
N SER A 220 -31.13 -7.39 -21.16
CA SER A 220 -31.12 -8.31 -22.29
C SER A 220 -29.79 -9.06 -22.45
N ASN A 221 -28.70 -8.54 -21.86
CA ASN A 221 -27.38 -9.16 -21.92
C ASN A 221 -27.44 -10.65 -21.55
N VAL A 222 -26.80 -11.48 -22.37
CA VAL A 222 -26.77 -12.95 -22.27
C VAL A 222 -25.43 -13.39 -21.70
N ARG A 223 -25.47 -14.24 -20.68
CA ARG A 223 -24.29 -14.82 -20.04
C ARG A 223 -24.51 -16.31 -19.76
N SER A 224 -23.42 -17.03 -19.58
CA SER A 224 -23.42 -18.41 -19.09
C SER A 224 -22.98 -18.43 -17.63
N TYR A 225 -23.69 -19.17 -16.78
CA TYR A 225 -23.45 -19.19 -15.34
C TYR A 225 -23.08 -20.60 -14.87
N LEU A 226 -21.91 -20.75 -14.24
CA LEU A 226 -21.43 -22.01 -13.69
C LEU A 226 -21.39 -21.97 -12.16
N TYR A 227 -21.81 -23.07 -11.53
CA TYR A 227 -21.75 -23.20 -10.09
C TYR A 227 -20.30 -23.40 -9.61
N CYS A 228 -19.93 -22.74 -8.51
CA CYS A 228 -18.53 -22.65 -8.07
C CYS A 228 -17.86 -23.99 -7.75
N GLU A 229 -18.59 -24.98 -7.25
CA GLU A 229 -18.03 -26.31 -6.97
C GLU A 229 -17.72 -27.08 -8.26
N ASP A 230 -18.56 -26.97 -9.29
CA ASP A 230 -18.31 -27.57 -10.60
C ASP A 230 -17.08 -26.93 -11.26
N VAL A 231 -16.90 -25.62 -11.09
CA VAL A 231 -15.70 -24.91 -11.53
C VAL A 231 -14.46 -25.34 -10.75
N ALA A 232 -14.58 -25.55 -9.43
CA ALA A 232 -13.47 -26.06 -8.62
C ALA A 232 -13.07 -27.48 -9.07
N GLU A 233 -14.03 -28.31 -9.46
CA GLU A 233 -13.77 -29.62 -10.08
C GLU A 233 -13.10 -29.49 -11.45
N ALA A 234 -13.50 -28.52 -12.28
CA ALA A 234 -12.82 -28.26 -13.57
C ALA A 234 -11.32 -27.97 -13.36
N PHE A 235 -10.99 -27.13 -12.38
CA PHE A 235 -9.60 -26.83 -12.03
C PHE A 235 -8.84 -28.06 -11.52
N GLU A 236 -9.47 -28.94 -10.75
CA GLU A 236 -8.88 -30.22 -10.34
C GLU A 236 -8.60 -31.11 -11.57
N VAL A 237 -9.57 -31.27 -12.48
CA VAL A 237 -9.39 -32.07 -13.70
C VAL A 237 -8.24 -31.53 -14.55
N ILE A 238 -8.19 -30.21 -14.76
CA ILE A 238 -7.10 -29.54 -15.50
C ILE A 238 -5.77 -29.70 -14.76
N LEU A 239 -5.76 -29.59 -13.43
CA LEU A 239 -4.57 -29.76 -12.61
C LEU A 239 -3.94 -31.15 -12.75
N HIS A 240 -4.70 -32.22 -12.97
CA HIS A 240 -4.13 -33.57 -13.11
C HIS A 240 -3.96 -34.00 -14.55
N LYS A 241 -4.94 -33.70 -15.41
CA LYS A 241 -5.03 -34.24 -16.77
C LYS A 241 -4.67 -33.22 -17.85
N GLY A 242 -4.65 -31.93 -17.53
CA GLY A 242 -4.38 -30.86 -18.51
C GLY A 242 -3.00 -31.01 -19.16
N GLU A 243 -2.96 -30.73 -20.47
CA GLU A 243 -1.76 -30.76 -21.29
C GLU A 243 -1.04 -29.40 -21.21
N VAL A 244 0.28 -29.45 -21.04
CA VAL A 244 1.13 -28.24 -21.01
C VAL A 244 1.12 -27.57 -22.39
N GLY A 245 1.07 -26.25 -22.41
CA GLY A 245 0.99 -25.40 -23.60
C GLY A 245 -0.45 -25.20 -24.10
N HIS A 246 -1.43 -25.84 -23.48
CA HIS A 246 -2.82 -25.78 -23.91
C HIS A 246 -3.62 -24.75 -23.11
N VAL A 247 -4.63 -24.21 -23.79
CA VAL A 247 -5.73 -23.46 -23.17
C VAL A 247 -6.93 -24.39 -22.98
N TYR A 248 -7.73 -24.18 -21.94
CA TYR A 248 -9.01 -24.87 -21.70
C TYR A 248 -10.11 -23.88 -21.34
N ASN A 249 -11.20 -23.91 -22.08
CA ASN A 249 -12.42 -23.19 -21.72
C ASN A 249 -13.21 -23.94 -20.64
N ILE A 250 -13.62 -23.23 -19.59
CA ILE A 250 -14.48 -23.71 -18.51
C ILE A 250 -15.84 -23.03 -18.67
N GLY A 251 -16.74 -23.65 -19.42
CA GLY A 251 -18.00 -23.03 -19.81
C GLY A 251 -19.19 -23.97 -19.76
N THR A 252 -20.36 -23.43 -20.13
CA THR A 252 -21.58 -24.19 -20.44
C THR A 252 -22.23 -23.58 -21.66
N LYS A 253 -23.01 -24.38 -22.40
CA LYS A 253 -23.84 -23.90 -23.51
C LYS A 253 -25.21 -23.38 -23.04
N LYS A 254 -25.47 -23.44 -21.74
CA LYS A 254 -26.71 -22.97 -21.12
C LYS A 254 -26.60 -21.46 -20.85
N GLU A 255 -27.16 -20.69 -21.77
CA GLU A 255 -27.20 -19.24 -21.69
C GLU A 255 -28.43 -18.74 -20.93
N ARG A 256 -28.29 -17.59 -20.26
CA ARG A 256 -29.38 -16.95 -19.53
C ARG A 256 -29.23 -15.43 -19.60
N ARG A 257 -30.35 -14.72 -19.80
CA ARG A 257 -30.33 -13.25 -19.75
C ARG A 257 -30.22 -12.78 -18.31
N VAL A 258 -29.59 -11.62 -18.11
CA VAL A 258 -29.49 -10.97 -16.79
C VAL A 258 -30.87 -10.75 -16.17
N ILE A 259 -31.88 -10.38 -16.97
CA ILE A 259 -33.25 -10.21 -16.48
C ILE A 259 -33.89 -11.52 -15.98
N ASP A 260 -33.58 -12.65 -16.62
CA ASP A 260 -34.14 -13.95 -16.22
C ASP A 260 -33.53 -14.42 -14.89
N VAL A 261 -32.27 -14.07 -14.61
CA VAL A 261 -31.65 -14.30 -13.29
C VAL A 261 -32.41 -13.54 -12.20
N ALA A 262 -32.77 -12.28 -12.43
CA ALA A 262 -33.52 -11.47 -11.48
C ALA A 262 -34.93 -12.03 -11.24
N LYS A 263 -35.62 -12.46 -12.31
CA LYS A 263 -36.94 -13.09 -12.21
C LYS A 263 -36.91 -14.38 -11.40
N ASP A 264 -35.89 -15.21 -11.58
CA ASP A 264 -35.72 -16.44 -10.81
C ASP A 264 -35.50 -16.16 -9.33
N ILE A 265 -34.71 -15.13 -9.00
CA ILE A 265 -34.50 -14.69 -7.61
C ILE A 265 -35.82 -14.18 -7.03
N CYS A 266 -36.57 -13.31 -7.73
CA CYS A 266 -37.89 -12.85 -7.30
C CYS A 266 -38.83 -14.03 -7.00
N LYS A 267 -38.87 -15.03 -7.88
CA LYS A 267 -39.69 -16.24 -7.69
C LYS A 267 -39.33 -16.98 -6.40
N LEU A 268 -38.04 -17.14 -6.09
CA LEU A 268 -37.57 -17.83 -4.88
C LEU A 268 -37.83 -17.04 -3.60
N PHE A 269 -37.87 -15.71 -3.67
CA PHE A 269 -38.25 -14.83 -2.56
C PHE A 269 -39.74 -14.48 -2.52
N SER A 270 -40.58 -15.06 -3.40
CA SER A 270 -42.01 -14.74 -3.53
C SER A 270 -42.28 -13.24 -3.73
N MET A 271 -41.40 -12.56 -4.48
CA MET A 271 -41.52 -11.15 -4.86
C MET A 271 -42.11 -11.02 -6.26
N ASP A 272 -42.91 -9.98 -6.50
CA ASP A 272 -43.42 -9.67 -7.83
C ASP A 272 -42.32 -9.00 -8.70
N PRO A 273 -41.89 -9.62 -9.81
CA PRO A 273 -40.84 -9.08 -10.67
C PRO A 273 -41.14 -7.68 -11.23
N GLU A 274 -42.41 -7.38 -11.56
CA GLU A 274 -42.80 -6.12 -12.21
C GLU A 274 -42.59 -4.91 -11.29
N THR A 275 -42.83 -5.08 -10.00
CA THR A 275 -42.63 -4.03 -9.00
C THR A 275 -41.21 -4.02 -8.42
N SER A 276 -40.58 -5.20 -8.34
CA SER A 276 -39.29 -5.38 -7.66
C SER A 276 -38.09 -5.06 -8.54
N ILE A 277 -38.14 -5.33 -9.85
CA ILE A 277 -37.02 -5.09 -10.75
C ILE A 277 -37.01 -3.61 -11.18
N LYS A 278 -35.84 -2.97 -11.14
CA LYS A 278 -35.65 -1.59 -11.59
C LYS A 278 -34.49 -1.50 -12.56
N PHE A 279 -34.76 -0.98 -13.75
CA PHE A 279 -33.73 -0.68 -14.73
C PHE A 279 -32.94 0.55 -14.30
N VAL A 280 -31.62 0.46 -14.41
CA VAL A 280 -30.67 1.53 -14.10
C VAL A 280 -29.79 1.80 -15.30
N GLU A 281 -28.97 2.85 -15.23
CA GLU A 281 -28.03 3.19 -16.30
C GLU A 281 -27.18 1.97 -16.70
N ASN A 282 -26.95 1.83 -18.01
CA ASN A 282 -26.14 0.73 -18.52
C ASN A 282 -24.65 0.96 -18.20
N ARG A 283 -23.86 -0.10 -18.21
CA ARG A 283 -22.40 0.01 -18.06
C ARG A 283 -21.78 0.47 -19.38
N PRO A 284 -20.71 1.28 -19.35
CA PRO A 284 -19.91 1.54 -20.54
C PRO A 284 -19.36 0.21 -21.11
N PHE A 285 -19.51 0.01 -22.42
CA PHE A 285 -18.99 -1.17 -23.13
C PHE A 285 -19.42 -2.50 -22.49
N ASN A 286 -20.73 -2.64 -22.25
CA ASN A 286 -21.32 -3.87 -21.72
C ASN A 286 -21.67 -4.84 -22.86
N ASP A 287 -20.75 -5.73 -23.20
CA ASP A 287 -20.91 -6.71 -24.28
C ASP A 287 -22.26 -7.46 -24.19
N GLN A 288 -22.95 -7.63 -25.31
CA GLN A 288 -24.29 -8.19 -25.30
C GLN A 288 -24.29 -9.67 -24.94
N ARG A 289 -23.35 -10.45 -25.49
CA ARG A 289 -23.29 -11.91 -25.33
C ARG A 289 -21.84 -12.40 -25.23
N TYR A 290 -21.61 -13.35 -24.31
CA TYR A 290 -20.40 -14.16 -24.27
C TYR A 290 -20.77 -15.63 -24.43
N PHE A 291 -20.23 -16.27 -25.47
CA PHE A 291 -20.52 -17.66 -25.77
C PHE A 291 -19.22 -18.45 -25.98
N LEU A 292 -18.98 -19.45 -25.14
CA LEU A 292 -17.80 -20.31 -25.17
C LEU A 292 -18.11 -21.70 -25.74
N ASP A 293 -17.13 -22.29 -26.42
CA ASP A 293 -17.09 -23.74 -26.63
C ASP A 293 -16.27 -24.41 -25.50
N ASP A 294 -16.86 -25.41 -24.84
CA ASP A 294 -16.32 -26.16 -23.70
C ASP A 294 -15.93 -27.61 -24.04
N GLN A 295 -16.00 -28.00 -25.32
CA GLN A 295 -15.81 -29.38 -25.74
C GLN A 295 -14.43 -29.95 -25.38
N LYS A 296 -13.38 -29.14 -25.42
CA LYS A 296 -12.01 -29.57 -25.11
C LYS A 296 -11.85 -30.04 -23.67
N LEU A 297 -12.46 -29.32 -22.72
CA LEU A 297 -12.45 -29.70 -21.31
C LEU A 297 -13.37 -30.91 -21.05
N LYS A 298 -14.50 -31.03 -21.75
CA LYS A 298 -15.35 -32.23 -21.70
C LYS A 298 -14.60 -33.49 -22.12
N ASN A 299 -13.81 -33.39 -23.19
CA ASN A 299 -12.96 -34.50 -23.65
C ASN A 299 -11.87 -34.88 -22.62
N LEU A 300 -11.53 -33.98 -21.69
CA LEU A 300 -10.62 -34.26 -20.56
C LEU A 300 -11.31 -35.02 -19.41
N GLY A 301 -12.64 -35.17 -19.48
CA GLY A 301 -13.47 -35.90 -18.53
C GLY A 301 -14.15 -35.04 -17.47
N TRP A 302 -14.30 -33.73 -17.70
CA TRP A 302 -15.12 -32.85 -16.84
C TRP A 302 -16.51 -32.65 -17.45
N SER A 303 -17.53 -32.51 -16.62
CA SER A 303 -18.86 -32.08 -17.06
C SER A 303 -19.59 -31.38 -15.92
N GLU A 304 -20.35 -30.33 -16.26
CA GLU A 304 -21.26 -29.63 -15.33
C GLU A 304 -22.22 -30.63 -14.66
N GLN A 305 -22.27 -30.64 -13.33
CA GLN A 305 -23.12 -31.54 -12.53
C GLN A 305 -24.32 -30.80 -11.94
N THR A 306 -24.13 -29.53 -11.58
CA THR A 306 -25.12 -28.75 -10.85
C THR A 306 -26.02 -28.01 -11.82
N VAL A 307 -27.32 -28.33 -11.83
CA VAL A 307 -28.31 -27.57 -12.61
C VAL A 307 -28.57 -26.20 -11.98
N TRP A 308 -28.96 -25.22 -12.81
CA TRP A 308 -29.15 -23.82 -12.40
C TRP A 308 -30.06 -23.65 -11.18
N GLU A 309 -31.20 -24.32 -11.15
CA GLU A 309 -32.19 -24.21 -10.06
C GLU A 309 -31.61 -24.68 -8.72
N GLU A 310 -30.83 -25.76 -8.75
CA GLU A 310 -30.18 -26.31 -7.56
C GLU A 310 -29.05 -25.41 -7.08
N GLY A 311 -28.18 -24.98 -7.98
CA GLY A 311 -27.06 -24.09 -7.67
C GLY A 311 -27.54 -22.74 -7.12
N LEU A 312 -28.61 -22.16 -7.71
CA LEU A 312 -29.19 -20.91 -7.24
C LEU A 312 -29.78 -21.08 -5.83
N LYS A 313 -30.49 -22.18 -5.57
CA LYS A 313 -31.04 -22.50 -4.25
C LYS A 313 -29.93 -22.63 -3.20
N LYS A 314 -28.87 -23.39 -3.48
CA LYS A 314 -27.68 -23.53 -2.61
C LYS A 314 -27.02 -22.17 -2.33
N THR A 315 -26.96 -21.31 -3.35
CA THR A 315 -26.39 -19.96 -3.22
C THR A 315 -27.23 -19.09 -2.28
N ILE A 316 -28.56 -19.05 -2.48
CA ILE A 316 -29.49 -18.30 -1.63
C ILE A 316 -29.43 -18.81 -0.19
N GLU A 317 -29.46 -20.13 0.01
CA GLU A 317 -29.39 -20.74 1.33
C GLU A 317 -28.12 -20.31 2.06
N TRP A 318 -26.98 -20.31 1.38
CA TRP A 318 -25.71 -19.87 1.97
C TRP A 318 -25.73 -18.39 2.39
N TYR A 319 -26.20 -17.47 1.54
CA TYR A 319 -26.31 -16.05 1.93
C TYR A 319 -27.31 -15.83 3.07
N THR A 320 -28.38 -16.62 3.10
CA THR A 320 -29.38 -16.59 4.18
C THR A 320 -28.79 -17.04 5.51
N GLN A 321 -27.94 -18.07 5.50
CA GLN A 321 -27.27 -18.58 6.69
C GLN A 321 -26.04 -17.75 7.11
N ASN A 322 -25.48 -16.95 6.20
CA ASN A 322 -24.23 -16.20 6.40
C ASN A 322 -24.39 -14.70 6.08
N PRO A 323 -25.39 -13.98 6.64
CA PRO A 323 -25.67 -12.59 6.28
C PRO A 323 -24.51 -11.62 6.60
N GLU A 324 -23.75 -11.91 7.65
CA GLU A 324 -22.64 -11.09 8.14
C GLU A 324 -21.25 -11.55 7.63
N TRP A 325 -21.21 -12.40 6.60
CA TRP A 325 -19.95 -12.98 6.14
C TRP A 325 -18.92 -11.91 5.73
N TRP A 326 -19.40 -10.91 4.98
CA TRP A 326 -18.63 -9.82 4.38
C TRP A 326 -18.66 -8.51 5.18
N GLY A 327 -19.35 -8.46 6.33
CA GLY A 327 -19.55 -7.24 7.09
C GLY A 327 -20.47 -6.24 6.36
N ASP A 328 -20.17 -4.94 6.46
CA ASP A 328 -21.00 -3.89 5.87
C ASP A 328 -20.91 -3.82 4.33
N VAL A 329 -21.87 -4.42 3.64
CA VAL A 329 -21.91 -4.49 2.18
C VAL A 329 -22.72 -3.36 1.53
N SER A 330 -23.07 -2.30 2.27
CA SER A 330 -24.06 -1.32 1.82
C SER A 330 -23.69 -0.65 0.50
N GLY A 331 -22.44 -0.26 0.29
CA GLY A 331 -22.01 0.31 -0.99
C GLY A 331 -21.83 -0.71 -2.11
N ALA A 332 -21.61 -1.99 -1.78
CA ALA A 332 -21.55 -3.06 -2.78
C ALA A 332 -22.91 -3.29 -3.45
N LEU A 333 -24.00 -2.99 -2.73
CA LEU A 333 -25.35 -3.16 -3.22
C LEU A 333 -25.88 -1.96 -4.00
N LEU A 334 -25.08 -0.90 -4.15
CA LEU A 334 -25.40 0.18 -5.07
C LEU A 334 -25.43 -0.34 -6.52
N PRO A 335 -26.28 0.21 -7.39
CA PRO A 335 -26.32 -0.18 -8.80
C PRO A 335 -24.95 -0.07 -9.47
N HIS A 336 -24.29 1.07 -9.32
CA HIS A 336 -22.92 1.33 -9.77
C HIS A 336 -22.00 1.56 -8.56
N PRO A 337 -21.40 0.50 -7.99
CA PRO A 337 -20.50 0.66 -6.86
C PRO A 337 -19.29 1.48 -7.29
N ARG A 338 -18.97 2.56 -6.55
CA ARG A 338 -17.69 3.24 -6.66
C ARG A 338 -16.77 2.72 -5.56
N MET A 339 -15.49 2.53 -5.87
CA MET A 339 -14.49 1.98 -4.93
C MET A 339 -14.45 2.68 -3.56
N LEU A 340 -14.86 3.96 -3.50
CA LEU A 340 -14.99 4.75 -2.27
C LEU A 340 -16.08 4.26 -1.30
N MET A 341 -17.02 3.39 -1.71
CA MET A 341 -18.21 3.01 -0.94
C MET A 341 -18.27 1.52 -0.51
N MET A 342 -17.32 0.67 -0.92
CA MET A 342 -17.27 -0.74 -0.48
C MET A 342 -16.79 -0.87 0.96
N PRO A 343 -17.12 -1.93 1.73
CA PRO A 343 -16.44 -2.19 3.01
C PRO A 343 -14.93 -2.33 2.79
N GLY A 344 -14.17 -1.38 3.32
CA GLY A 344 -12.74 -1.19 3.04
C GLY A 344 -12.43 0.11 2.28
N GLY A 345 -13.39 0.63 1.52
CA GLY A 345 -13.60 2.05 1.28
C GLY A 345 -14.29 2.68 2.49
N ARG A 346 -13.88 3.88 2.89
CA ARG A 346 -14.43 4.52 4.08
C ARG A 346 -15.80 5.12 3.74
N HIS A 347 -16.86 4.55 4.31
CA HIS A 347 -18.18 5.19 4.34
C HIS A 347 -18.09 6.51 5.10
N PHE A 348 -18.50 7.58 4.44
CA PHE A 348 -18.90 8.85 5.03
C PHE A 348 -20.42 8.85 5.04
N ASP A 349 -21.04 8.80 6.22
CA ASP A 349 -22.44 9.18 6.35
C ASP A 349 -22.53 10.71 6.30
N SER A 350 -23.28 11.21 5.32
CA SER A 350 -23.75 12.59 5.27
C SER A 350 -25.27 12.57 5.41
N GLU A 351 -25.76 12.94 6.59
CA GLU A 351 -27.13 13.42 6.73
C GLU A 351 -27.18 14.90 6.32
N GLU A 352 -27.94 15.21 5.29
CA GLU A 352 -29.17 16.00 5.40
C GLU A 352 -29.71 16.29 3.99
N GLY A 353 -30.92 15.79 3.74
CA GLY A 353 -31.68 16.12 2.54
C GLY A 353 -32.41 17.44 2.70
N LYS A 354 -32.33 18.30 1.70
CA LYS A 354 -33.43 19.16 1.25
C LYS A 354 -33.39 19.26 -0.27
N GLY A 355 -34.48 18.80 -0.89
CA GLY A 355 -34.61 18.75 -2.34
C GLY A 355 -34.82 20.13 -2.96
N THR A 356 -34.42 20.24 -4.22
CA THR A 356 -35.04 21.14 -5.20
C THR A 356 -34.94 20.53 -6.61
N SER A 357 -36.01 20.75 -7.35
CA SER A 357 -36.36 20.28 -8.69
C SER A 357 -35.39 20.70 -9.79
N PHE A 358 -35.06 19.78 -10.70
CA PHE A 358 -34.40 20.08 -11.97
C PHE A 358 -35.45 20.41 -13.05
N ALA A 359 -35.35 21.62 -13.61
CA ALA A 359 -35.92 21.96 -14.91
C ALA A 359 -34.78 22.18 -15.92
N SER A 360 -35.00 21.63 -17.12
CA SER A 360 -34.09 21.55 -18.26
C SER A 360 -33.92 22.87 -19.03
N GLY A 361 -32.70 23.16 -19.51
CA GLY A 361 -32.42 24.16 -20.55
C GLY A 361 -30.90 24.41 -20.78
N PRO A 362 -30.45 24.77 -22.00
CA PRO A 362 -29.22 24.21 -22.59
C PRO A 362 -27.98 25.13 -22.61
N ASN A 363 -26.82 24.49 -22.78
CA ASN A 363 -25.53 24.97 -23.32
C ASN A 363 -25.17 26.46 -23.16
N GLN A 364 -24.12 26.75 -22.38
CA GLN A 364 -23.02 27.62 -22.85
C GLN A 364 -21.77 27.50 -21.96
N THR A 365 -20.67 27.16 -22.62
CA THR A 365 -19.29 27.19 -22.14
C THR A 365 -18.88 28.60 -21.73
N ARG A 366 -18.48 28.80 -20.47
CA ARG A 366 -17.62 29.93 -20.06
C ARG A 366 -16.84 29.58 -18.80
N MET A 367 -15.51 29.64 -18.90
CA MET A 367 -14.61 29.67 -17.75
C MET A 367 -14.96 30.89 -16.88
N VAL A 368 -15.25 30.66 -15.60
CA VAL A 368 -15.44 31.73 -14.61
C VAL A 368 -14.46 31.50 -13.48
N VAL A 369 -13.46 32.36 -13.42
CA VAL A 369 -12.58 32.59 -12.26
C VAL A 369 -13.45 33.16 -11.14
N PRO A 370 -13.45 32.62 -9.90
CA PRO A 370 -14.19 33.24 -8.81
C PRO A 370 -13.41 34.42 -8.24
N THR A 371 -14.01 35.60 -8.31
CA THR A 371 -13.61 36.81 -7.60
C THR A 371 -13.95 36.70 -6.11
N PHE A 372 -12.99 37.06 -5.26
CA PHE A 372 -13.14 37.07 -3.80
C PHE A 372 -14.08 38.20 -3.35
N LYS A 373 -15.15 37.84 -2.62
CA LYS A 373 -15.87 38.77 -1.75
C LYS A 373 -15.30 38.67 -0.34
N THR A 374 -14.84 39.79 0.16
CA THR A 374 -14.45 40.01 1.56
C THR A 374 -15.68 40.03 2.46
N SER A 375 -15.81 39.03 3.33
CA SER A 375 -16.62 39.11 4.55
C SER A 375 -15.75 38.72 5.74
N SER A 376 -15.47 39.71 6.57
CA SER A 376 -14.67 39.64 7.79
C SER A 376 -15.35 38.82 8.89
N SER A 377 -14.79 37.65 9.20
CA SER A 377 -14.67 37.06 10.55
C SER A 377 -14.17 35.60 10.45
N THR A 378 -12.92 35.40 10.01
CA THR A 378 -12.34 34.04 9.96
C THR A 378 -11.51 33.80 11.22
N GLN A 379 -12.07 33.10 12.20
CA GLN A 379 -11.26 32.35 13.16
C GLN A 379 -10.29 31.48 12.36
N LYS A 380 -8.98 31.57 12.63
CA LYS A 380 -7.99 30.66 12.04
C LYS A 380 -8.45 29.22 12.36
N PRO A 381 -8.49 28.31 11.36
CA PRO A 381 -8.86 26.93 11.62
C PRO A 381 -7.95 26.35 12.70
N ALA A 382 -8.54 25.61 13.64
CA ALA A 382 -7.78 24.96 14.70
C ALA A 382 -6.68 24.07 14.09
N LEU A 383 -5.47 24.18 14.61
CA LEU A 383 -4.33 23.42 14.07
C LEU A 383 -4.56 21.93 14.26
N LYS A 384 -4.24 21.15 13.23
CA LYS A 384 -4.22 19.69 13.31
C LYS A 384 -2.98 19.16 12.59
N PHE A 385 -2.16 18.39 13.28
CA PHE A 385 -0.89 17.92 12.72
C PHE A 385 -0.97 16.46 12.27
N LEU A 386 -0.36 16.17 11.13
CA LEU A 386 -0.08 14.81 10.68
C LEU A 386 1.40 14.53 10.88
N ILE A 387 1.76 13.54 11.68
CA ILE A 387 3.15 13.23 12.03
C ILE A 387 3.58 11.89 11.41
N TYR A 388 4.65 11.90 10.62
CA TYR A 388 5.32 10.68 10.16
C TYR A 388 6.55 10.39 11.01
N GLY A 389 6.80 9.10 11.29
CA GLY A 389 7.94 8.66 12.11
C GLY A 389 7.58 8.28 13.55
N ARG A 390 6.38 7.73 13.79
CA ARG A 390 5.87 7.31 15.12
C ARG A 390 6.85 6.48 15.96
N THR A 391 7.56 5.53 15.33
CA THR A 391 8.55 4.66 16.00
C THR A 391 9.95 5.29 16.07
N GLY A 392 10.12 6.45 15.45
CA GLY A 392 11.29 7.30 15.53
C GLY A 392 11.33 8.08 16.84
N TRP A 393 12.53 8.53 17.21
CA TRP A 393 12.72 9.24 18.48
C TRP A 393 12.05 10.62 18.46
N ILE A 394 12.36 11.42 17.44
CA ILE A 394 11.76 12.76 17.26
C ILE A 394 10.24 12.67 17.05
N GLY A 395 9.76 11.74 16.21
CA GLY A 395 8.32 11.57 15.98
C GLY A 395 7.52 11.16 17.23
N GLY A 396 8.12 10.37 18.12
CA GLY A 396 7.56 10.06 19.43
C GLY A 396 7.46 11.30 20.34
N LEU A 397 8.55 12.06 20.46
CA LEU A 397 8.59 13.29 21.27
C LEU A 397 7.62 14.36 20.75
N LEU A 398 7.47 14.51 19.43
CA LEU A 398 6.51 15.44 18.85
C LEU A 398 5.06 15.10 19.22
N GLY A 399 4.71 13.80 19.24
CA GLY A 399 3.38 13.38 19.69
C GLY A 399 3.14 13.75 21.15
N GLN A 400 4.10 13.47 22.03
CA GLN A 400 4.01 13.85 23.45
C GLN A 400 3.88 15.36 23.64
N LEU A 401 4.61 16.16 22.85
CA LEU A 401 4.48 17.63 22.87
C LEU A 401 3.11 18.09 22.38
N CYS A 402 2.56 17.49 21.33
CA CYS A 402 1.22 17.80 20.83
C CYS A 402 0.16 17.46 21.88
N GLU A 403 0.25 16.30 22.55
CA GLU A 403 -0.62 15.92 23.66
C GLU A 403 -0.55 16.94 24.80
N LYS A 404 0.67 17.31 25.24
CA LYS A 404 0.89 18.28 26.32
C LYS A 404 0.36 19.67 25.98
N GLN A 405 0.45 20.09 24.72
CA GLN A 405 -0.02 21.40 24.26
C GLN A 405 -1.50 21.39 23.83
N GLY A 406 -2.19 20.25 23.89
CA GLY A 406 -3.57 20.11 23.44
C GLY A 406 -3.76 20.35 21.94
N ILE A 407 -2.74 20.09 21.12
CA ILE A 407 -2.79 20.23 19.67
C ILE A 407 -3.28 18.89 19.07
N PRO A 408 -4.43 18.87 18.38
CA PRO A 408 -4.88 17.68 17.67
C PRO A 408 -3.82 17.16 16.71
N PHE A 409 -3.49 15.87 16.79
CA PHE A 409 -2.57 15.25 15.85
C PHE A 409 -2.94 13.79 15.61
N GLU A 410 -2.48 13.28 14.47
CA GLU A 410 -2.52 11.86 14.15
C GLU A 410 -1.20 11.42 13.53
N TYR A 411 -0.87 10.14 13.71
CA TYR A 411 0.30 9.54 13.07
C TYR A 411 -0.07 8.98 11.69
N GLY A 412 0.73 9.32 10.69
CA GLY A 412 0.64 8.72 9.37
C GLY A 412 0.91 7.22 9.42
N ARG A 413 0.13 6.46 8.65
CA ARG A 413 0.23 5.00 8.56
C ARG A 413 0.94 4.57 7.28
N GLY A 414 0.96 5.44 6.28
CA GLY A 414 1.60 5.18 4.99
C GLY A 414 3.11 5.09 5.05
N ARG A 415 3.67 4.29 4.14
CA ARG A 415 5.09 4.39 3.79
C ARG A 415 5.29 5.63 2.94
N LEU A 416 6.37 6.37 3.16
CA LEU A 416 6.58 7.64 2.48
C LEU A 416 6.73 7.49 0.96
N GLU A 417 7.24 6.36 0.49
CA GLU A 417 7.35 6.07 -0.94
C GLU A 417 6.01 5.68 -1.61
N ASP A 418 4.95 5.47 -0.83
CA ASP A 418 3.62 5.11 -1.33
C ASP A 418 2.71 6.36 -1.36
N ARG A 419 2.71 7.05 -2.51
CA ARG A 419 1.93 8.26 -2.72
C ARG A 419 0.45 8.09 -2.36
N SER A 420 -0.17 6.98 -2.78
CA SER A 420 -1.59 6.72 -2.56
C SER A 420 -1.91 6.64 -1.07
N SER A 421 -1.01 6.02 -0.28
CA SER A 421 -1.17 5.97 1.16
C SER A 421 -1.02 7.35 1.82
N LEU A 422 -0.11 8.20 1.33
CA LEU A 422 0.04 9.57 1.86
C LEU A 422 -1.17 10.45 1.56
N MET A 423 -1.70 10.35 0.34
CA MET A 423 -2.93 11.04 -0.06
C MET A 423 -4.11 10.59 0.82
N ALA A 424 -4.23 9.29 1.10
CA ALA A 424 -5.25 8.78 2.01
C ALA A 424 -5.07 9.35 3.43
N ASP A 425 -3.86 9.31 3.99
CA ASP A 425 -3.60 9.88 5.33
C ASP A 425 -4.01 11.37 5.40
N ILE A 426 -3.65 12.18 4.41
CA ILE A 426 -4.03 13.60 4.33
C ILE A 426 -5.54 13.79 4.18
N GLN A 427 -6.18 13.07 3.24
CA GLN A 427 -7.62 13.19 2.98
C GLN A 427 -8.45 12.83 4.22
N ASN A 428 -7.98 11.86 5.00
CA ASN A 428 -8.69 11.35 6.15
C ASN A 428 -8.47 12.16 7.40
N ILE A 429 -7.23 12.58 7.64
CA ILE A 429 -6.85 13.30 8.84
C ILE A 429 -7.23 14.77 8.69
N LYS A 430 -7.25 15.29 7.46
CA LYS A 430 -7.44 16.70 7.13
C LYS A 430 -6.52 17.60 7.98
N PRO A 431 -5.20 17.35 7.97
CA PRO A 431 -4.27 18.13 8.76
C PRO A 431 -4.17 19.56 8.21
N THR A 432 -3.72 20.48 9.04
CA THR A 432 -3.26 21.81 8.60
C THR A 432 -1.77 21.81 8.27
N HIS A 433 -0.99 20.93 8.91
CA HIS A 433 0.46 20.80 8.72
C HIS A 433 0.89 19.35 8.79
N VAL A 434 2.01 19.04 8.14
CA VAL A 434 2.63 17.72 8.17
C VAL A 434 4.02 17.83 8.78
N PHE A 435 4.33 16.99 9.78
CA PHE A 435 5.69 16.82 10.31
C PHE A 435 6.29 15.53 9.79
N ASN A 436 7.38 15.63 9.05
CA ASN A 436 8.17 14.49 8.61
C ASN A 436 9.37 14.27 9.52
N ALA A 437 9.22 13.36 10.50
CA ALA A 437 10.31 12.83 11.31
C ALA A 437 10.65 11.37 10.95
N ALA A 438 10.16 10.89 9.78
CA ALA A 438 10.47 9.58 9.28
C ALA A 438 11.78 9.57 8.50
N GLY A 439 12.54 8.48 8.64
CA GLY A 439 13.81 8.27 7.97
C GLY A 439 14.54 7.07 8.54
N VAL A 440 15.42 6.49 7.73
CA VAL A 440 16.28 5.38 8.13
C VAL A 440 17.68 5.92 8.38
N THR A 441 18.12 5.80 9.63
CA THR A 441 19.49 6.09 10.08
C THR A 441 20.27 4.81 10.40
N GLY A 442 19.72 3.65 10.04
CA GLY A 442 20.33 2.34 10.30
C GLY A 442 20.18 1.83 11.74
N ARG A 443 20.41 0.53 11.94
CA ARG A 443 20.61 -0.07 13.27
C ARG A 443 21.92 -0.88 13.24
N PRO A 444 22.83 -0.70 14.21
CA PRO A 444 22.74 0.20 15.37
C PRO A 444 23.07 1.68 15.06
N ASN A 445 23.67 1.98 13.90
CA ASN A 445 24.10 3.33 13.52
C ASN A 445 24.05 3.53 11.99
N VAL A 446 24.50 4.71 11.54
CA VAL A 446 24.46 5.13 10.13
C VAL A 446 25.33 4.29 9.18
N ASP A 447 26.27 3.48 9.68
CA ASP A 447 27.10 2.60 8.86
C ASP A 447 26.25 1.51 8.17
N TRP A 448 25.09 1.18 8.73
CA TRP A 448 24.12 0.29 8.08
C TRP A 448 23.70 0.80 6.69
N CYS A 449 23.64 2.12 6.50
CA CYS A 449 23.26 2.73 5.23
C CYS A 449 24.30 2.47 4.12
N GLU A 450 25.56 2.14 4.47
CA GLU A 450 26.60 1.81 3.50
C GLU A 450 26.33 0.49 2.78
N SER A 451 25.70 -0.46 3.48
CA SER A 451 25.34 -1.79 2.94
C SER A 451 23.88 -1.89 2.47
N HIS A 452 23.03 -0.92 2.82
CA HIS A 452 21.59 -0.92 2.52
C HIS A 452 21.19 0.35 1.74
N LYS A 453 21.90 0.57 0.64
CA LYS A 453 21.79 1.80 -0.16
C LYS A 453 20.40 1.97 -0.77
N THR A 454 19.81 0.89 -1.27
CA THR A 454 18.50 0.88 -1.91
C THR A 454 17.37 1.27 -0.96
N GLU A 455 17.39 0.75 0.26
CA GLU A 455 16.42 1.03 1.31
C GLU A 455 16.54 2.46 1.81
N THR A 456 17.79 2.93 1.94
CA THR A 456 18.12 4.30 2.29
C THR A 456 17.60 5.26 1.20
N ILE A 457 17.81 4.97 -0.08
CA ILE A 457 17.26 5.77 -1.20
C ILE A 457 15.74 5.77 -1.16
N ARG A 458 15.11 4.59 -1.06
CA ARG A 458 13.65 4.46 -1.09
C ARG A 458 12.98 5.30 0.00
N THR A 459 13.49 5.22 1.24
CA THR A 459 12.87 5.93 2.36
C THR A 459 13.31 7.39 2.45
N ASN A 460 14.62 7.65 2.46
CA ASN A 460 15.14 8.99 2.75
C ASN A 460 15.07 9.92 1.55
N VAL A 461 15.10 9.38 0.32
CA VAL A 461 15.07 10.17 -0.92
C VAL A 461 13.68 10.16 -1.54
N ALA A 462 13.27 9.04 -2.12
CA ALA A 462 12.00 8.96 -2.85
C ALA A 462 10.81 9.26 -1.94
N GLY A 463 10.79 8.70 -0.72
CA GLY A 463 9.71 8.95 0.22
C GLY A 463 9.60 10.40 0.69
N THR A 464 10.72 11.02 1.06
CA THR A 464 10.72 12.44 1.50
C THR A 464 10.22 13.37 0.40
N LEU A 465 10.68 13.19 -0.84
CA LEU A 465 10.26 14.01 -1.98
C LEU A 465 8.79 13.78 -2.34
N THR A 466 8.33 12.53 -2.27
CA THR A 466 6.93 12.18 -2.51
C THR A 466 6.02 12.86 -1.49
N LEU A 467 6.41 12.88 -0.20
CA LEU A 467 5.64 13.57 0.83
C LEU A 467 5.61 15.08 0.63
N ALA A 468 6.74 15.71 0.26
CA ALA A 468 6.79 17.14 -0.02
C ALA A 468 5.82 17.53 -1.15
N ASP A 469 5.82 16.74 -2.22
CA ASP A 469 4.94 16.93 -3.37
C ASP A 469 3.46 16.73 -3.04
N VAL A 470 3.10 15.65 -2.35
CA VAL A 470 1.72 15.41 -1.93
C VAL A 470 1.23 16.52 -1.00
N CYS A 471 2.07 16.97 -0.06
CA CYS A 471 1.73 18.12 0.79
C CYS A 471 1.47 19.38 -0.04
N ARG A 472 2.28 19.62 -1.08
CA ARG A 472 2.13 20.78 -1.96
C ARG A 472 0.80 20.77 -2.70
N GLU A 473 0.44 19.62 -3.29
CA GLU A 473 -0.83 19.46 -4.00
C GLU A 473 -2.06 19.74 -3.14
N HIS A 474 -1.92 19.55 -1.82
CA HIS A 474 -3.01 19.77 -0.85
C HIS A 474 -2.89 21.10 -0.10
N GLY A 475 -1.97 21.99 -0.51
CA GLY A 475 -1.75 23.29 0.13
C GLY A 475 -1.24 23.20 1.58
N LEU A 476 -0.54 22.12 1.93
CA LEU A 476 -0.03 21.85 3.26
C LEU A 476 1.45 22.22 3.39
N LEU A 477 1.79 22.85 4.52
CA LEU A 477 3.18 23.05 4.93
C LEU A 477 3.74 21.74 5.51
N MET A 478 4.88 21.32 4.98
CA MET A 478 5.66 20.19 5.48
C MET A 478 6.85 20.68 6.32
N MET A 479 6.85 20.34 7.61
CA MET A 479 7.98 20.49 8.52
C MET A 479 8.87 19.24 8.41
N ASN A 480 10.00 19.34 7.73
CA ASN A 480 10.90 18.24 7.44
C ASN A 480 12.11 18.23 8.37
N PHE A 481 12.26 17.19 9.19
CA PHE A 481 13.48 17.00 9.98
C PHE A 481 14.59 16.40 9.12
N ALA A 482 15.48 17.27 8.67
CA ALA A 482 16.69 16.93 7.92
C ALA A 482 17.90 16.81 8.85
N THR A 483 19.11 16.96 8.32
CA THR A 483 20.34 16.79 9.10
C THR A 483 21.39 17.82 8.74
N GLY A 484 22.08 18.33 9.77
CA GLY A 484 23.31 19.12 9.62
C GLY A 484 24.56 18.28 9.34
N CYS A 485 24.44 16.95 9.28
CA CYS A 485 25.56 16.04 9.00
C CYS A 485 25.92 16.00 7.50
N ILE A 486 25.85 17.13 6.81
CA ILE A 486 26.14 17.33 5.38
C ILE A 486 27.31 18.30 5.16
N PHE A 487 27.92 18.77 6.27
CA PHE A 487 29.09 19.64 6.26
C PHE A 487 30.27 19.02 7.01
N GLU A 488 31.49 19.38 6.63
CA GLU A 488 32.72 19.12 7.36
C GLU A 488 33.58 20.37 7.40
N TYR A 489 34.31 20.63 8.49
CA TYR A 489 35.22 21.78 8.58
C TYR A 489 36.18 21.84 7.39
N ASP A 490 36.37 23.04 6.84
CA ASP A 490 37.22 23.30 5.67
C ASP A 490 37.96 24.63 5.80
N ALA A 491 38.64 25.07 4.74
CA ALA A 491 39.40 26.33 4.75
C ALA A 491 38.52 27.58 4.90
N GLY A 492 37.25 27.53 4.47
CA GLY A 492 36.28 28.62 4.61
C GLY A 492 35.57 28.61 5.97
N HIS A 493 35.48 27.43 6.60
CA HIS A 493 34.90 27.22 7.91
C HIS A 493 35.90 26.44 8.80
N PRO A 494 36.99 27.06 9.27
CA PRO A 494 37.99 26.35 10.07
C PRO A 494 37.44 25.97 11.45
N GLU A 495 37.90 24.82 11.99
CA GLU A 495 37.57 24.39 13.35
C GLU A 495 37.98 25.45 14.38
N GLY A 496 37.06 25.82 15.28
CA GLY A 496 37.32 26.80 16.34
C GLY A 496 37.34 28.27 15.89
N SER A 497 37.03 28.57 14.63
CA SER A 497 36.99 29.95 14.12
C SER A 497 35.76 30.75 14.55
N GLY A 498 34.68 30.07 14.96
CA GLY A 498 33.36 30.68 15.17
C GLY A 498 32.59 30.99 13.88
N ILE A 499 33.13 30.59 12.72
CA ILE A 499 32.50 30.76 11.42
C ILE A 499 31.73 29.48 11.08
N GLY A 500 30.42 29.48 11.33
CA GLY A 500 29.54 28.37 11.03
C GLY A 500 28.97 28.39 9.62
N TYR A 501 28.62 27.21 9.10
CA TYR A 501 27.90 27.06 7.83
C TYR A 501 26.49 27.64 7.93
N LYS A 502 26.11 28.47 6.98
CA LYS A 502 24.78 29.09 6.83
C LYS A 502 23.82 28.20 6.06
N GLU A 503 22.56 28.60 5.99
CA GLU A 503 21.53 27.86 5.25
C GLU A 503 21.75 27.86 3.74
N GLU A 504 22.36 28.92 3.20
CA GLU A 504 22.71 29.08 1.79
C GLU A 504 23.97 28.31 1.37
N ASP A 505 24.80 27.86 2.32
CA ASP A 505 26.06 27.20 2.00
C ASP A 505 25.84 25.83 1.36
N LYS A 506 26.71 25.53 0.38
CA LYS A 506 26.68 24.27 -0.34
C LYS A 506 27.24 23.14 0.52
N PRO A 507 26.52 22.01 0.67
CA PRO A 507 27.04 20.83 1.37
C PRO A 507 28.39 20.38 0.80
N ASN A 508 29.37 20.17 1.68
CA ASN A 508 30.72 19.73 1.31
C ASN A 508 31.06 18.31 1.81
N PHE A 509 30.26 17.72 2.70
CA PHE A 509 30.54 16.39 3.24
C PHE A 509 29.74 15.29 2.52
N THR A 510 30.47 14.33 1.93
CA THR A 510 29.89 13.13 1.29
C THR A 510 30.46 11.82 1.84
N GLY A 511 31.14 11.88 2.98
CA GLY A 511 31.88 10.75 3.56
C GLY A 511 31.01 9.58 4.02
N SER A 512 29.69 9.73 4.15
CA SER A 512 28.77 8.60 4.36
C SER A 512 27.63 8.62 3.35
N PHE A 513 27.12 7.44 3.00
CA PHE A 513 25.98 7.28 2.11
C PHE A 513 24.72 7.95 2.68
N TYR A 514 24.53 7.88 3.99
CA TYR A 514 23.46 8.61 4.67
C TYR A 514 23.56 10.13 4.42
N SER A 515 24.72 10.74 4.69
CA SER A 515 24.94 12.17 4.47
C SER A 515 24.79 12.57 3.01
N LYS A 516 25.36 11.76 2.10
CA LYS A 516 25.25 11.97 0.66
C LYS A 516 23.80 12.03 0.20
N THR A 517 22.96 11.08 0.63
CA THR A 517 21.53 11.09 0.27
C THR A 517 20.79 12.28 0.86
N LYS A 518 21.09 12.68 2.10
CA LYS A 518 20.44 13.83 2.74
C LYS A 518 20.80 15.16 2.07
N ALA A 519 22.06 15.36 1.68
CA ALA A 519 22.49 16.54 0.93
C ALA A 519 21.76 16.66 -0.42
N MET A 520 21.63 15.56 -1.17
CA MET A 520 20.90 15.54 -2.44
C MET A 520 19.41 15.88 -2.27
N VAL A 521 18.78 15.31 -1.23
CA VAL A 521 17.35 15.55 -0.96
C VAL A 521 17.09 16.99 -0.55
N GLU A 522 17.97 17.57 0.28
CA GLU A 522 17.83 18.97 0.67
C GLU A 522 17.89 19.90 -0.55
N GLU A 523 18.81 19.65 -1.49
CA GLU A 523 18.90 20.42 -2.72
C GLU A 523 17.61 20.37 -3.54
N LEU A 524 16.99 19.18 -3.65
CA LEU A 524 15.71 19.01 -4.35
C LEU A 524 14.53 19.61 -3.59
N LEU A 525 14.54 19.59 -2.25
CA LEU A 525 13.48 20.16 -1.42
C LEU A 525 13.42 21.69 -1.50
N LYS A 526 14.51 22.37 -1.91
CA LYS A 526 14.51 23.83 -2.15
C LYS A 526 13.50 24.27 -3.21
N GLU A 527 13.18 23.37 -4.15
CA GLU A 527 12.20 23.62 -5.23
C GLU A 527 10.74 23.55 -4.74
N TYR A 528 10.51 23.13 -3.49
CA TYR A 528 9.18 23.07 -2.88
C TYR A 528 8.97 24.26 -1.94
N ASP A 529 8.13 25.21 -2.38
CA ASP A 529 7.77 26.42 -1.64
C ASP A 529 6.90 26.17 -0.40
N ASN A 530 6.46 24.93 -0.17
CA ASN A 530 5.66 24.48 0.96
C ASN A 530 6.47 23.70 2.01
N VAL A 531 7.80 23.71 1.94
CA VAL A 531 8.66 22.93 2.86
C VAL A 531 9.43 23.84 3.82
N CYS A 532 9.48 23.43 5.08
CA CYS A 532 10.38 23.95 6.10
C CYS A 532 11.37 22.85 6.50
N THR A 533 12.64 23.03 6.14
CA THR A 533 13.69 22.03 6.39
C THR A 533 14.46 22.40 7.64
N LEU A 534 14.42 21.52 8.65
CA LEU A 534 15.09 21.70 9.94
C LEU A 534 16.33 20.80 10.00
N ARG A 535 17.52 21.38 9.90
CA ARG A 535 18.79 20.63 9.96
C ARG A 535 19.13 20.28 11.41
N VAL A 536 18.69 19.09 11.85
CA VAL A 536 19.01 18.56 13.19
C VAL A 536 20.43 18.02 13.22
N ARG A 537 21.14 18.19 14.33
CA ARG A 537 22.49 17.67 14.46
C ARG A 537 22.77 17.16 15.88
N MET A 538 23.29 15.93 15.97
CA MET A 538 23.63 15.23 17.22
C MET A 538 22.59 15.47 18.34
N PRO A 539 21.36 15.00 18.17
CA PRO A 539 20.27 15.34 19.10
C PRO A 539 20.52 14.83 20.53
N ILE A 540 20.25 15.70 21.49
CA ILE A 540 20.36 15.45 22.93
C ILE A 540 19.01 15.74 23.59
N SER A 541 18.64 14.96 24.61
CA SER A 541 17.49 15.27 25.46
C SER A 541 17.79 15.10 26.94
N SER A 542 16.87 15.56 27.79
CA SER A 542 16.83 15.30 29.23
C SER A 542 16.78 13.80 29.59
N ASP A 543 16.17 12.95 28.76
CA ASP A 543 16.17 11.49 28.97
C ASP A 543 17.54 10.85 28.69
N LEU A 544 18.37 10.76 29.73
CA LEU A 544 19.71 10.13 29.68
C LEU A 544 19.67 8.59 29.65
N ASN A 545 18.49 7.96 29.75
CA ASN A 545 18.35 6.51 29.59
C ASN A 545 18.15 6.10 28.13
N ASN A 546 17.79 7.05 27.26
CA ASN A 546 17.52 6.76 25.87
C ASN A 546 18.81 6.37 25.10
N PRO A 547 18.89 5.17 24.50
CA PRO A 547 20.10 4.73 23.79
C PRO A 547 20.40 5.55 22.53
N ARG A 548 19.46 6.38 22.04
CA ARG A 548 19.68 7.27 20.90
C ARG A 548 20.30 8.60 21.30
N ASN A 549 20.19 8.99 22.58
CA ASN A 549 20.74 10.23 23.13
C ASN A 549 22.26 10.24 23.00
N PHE A 550 22.79 11.35 22.48
CA PHE A 550 24.22 11.50 22.23
C PHE A 550 25.04 11.37 23.52
N ILE A 551 24.60 11.95 24.63
CA ILE A 551 25.29 11.84 25.94
C ILE A 551 25.36 10.38 26.38
N THR A 552 24.24 9.65 26.32
CA THR A 552 24.17 8.22 26.68
C THR A 552 25.09 7.36 25.82
N LYS A 553 25.30 7.72 24.54
CA LYS A 553 26.24 7.01 23.66
C LYS A 553 27.68 7.26 24.06
N ILE A 554 28.09 8.53 24.18
CA ILE A 554 29.48 8.87 24.47
C ILE A 554 29.91 8.44 25.88
N ALA A 555 28.97 8.41 26.85
CA ALA A 555 29.23 7.90 28.19
C ALA A 555 29.49 6.38 28.24
N ARG A 556 29.10 5.64 27.19
CA ARG A 556 29.34 4.18 27.08
C ARG A 556 30.57 3.84 26.24
N TYR A 557 31.16 4.82 25.56
CA TYR A 557 32.32 4.56 24.72
C TYR A 557 33.58 4.50 25.57
N ASN A 558 34.43 3.50 25.30
CA ASN A 558 35.74 3.39 25.94
C ASN A 558 36.66 4.58 25.61
N LYS A 559 36.46 5.16 24.42
CA LYS A 559 37.23 6.29 23.90
C LYS A 559 36.35 7.24 23.08
N VAL A 560 36.61 8.53 23.16
CA VAL A 560 35.87 9.59 22.45
C VAL A 560 36.82 10.50 21.66
N VAL A 561 36.30 11.25 20.69
CA VAL A 561 37.08 12.24 19.94
C VAL A 561 36.67 13.63 20.39
N ASN A 562 37.64 14.50 20.65
CA ASN A 562 37.37 15.84 21.15
C ASN A 562 37.30 16.89 20.03
N ILE A 563 36.18 16.90 19.30
CA ILE A 563 35.92 17.91 18.26
C ILE A 563 34.69 18.75 18.63
N PRO A 564 34.79 20.09 18.59
CA PRO A 564 33.66 20.99 18.78
C PRO A 564 32.62 20.81 17.69
N ASN A 565 31.35 20.82 18.09
CA ASN A 565 30.25 20.52 17.20
C ASN A 565 29.01 21.32 17.66
N SER A 566 28.30 21.98 16.74
CA SER A 566 26.92 22.42 16.99
C SER A 566 26.05 21.23 17.39
N MET A 567 25.01 21.40 18.20
CA MET A 567 24.12 20.29 18.59
C MET A 567 22.68 20.78 18.77
N THR A 568 21.72 19.87 18.72
CA THR A 568 20.29 20.15 18.89
C THR A 568 19.81 19.63 20.25
N ILE A 569 19.49 20.52 21.19
CA ILE A 569 18.81 20.15 22.45
C ILE A 569 17.31 20.02 22.18
N LEU A 570 16.81 18.79 22.14
CA LEU A 570 15.44 18.48 21.72
C LEU A 570 14.38 19.09 22.66
N ASP A 571 14.66 19.13 23.97
CA ASP A 571 13.76 19.72 24.98
C ASP A 571 13.48 21.21 24.74
N GLU A 572 14.42 21.92 24.12
CA GLU A 572 14.27 23.33 23.76
C GLU A 572 13.78 23.51 22.32
N LEU A 573 14.38 22.80 21.36
CA LEU A 573 14.13 23.02 19.94
C LEU A 573 12.85 22.35 19.44
N LEU A 574 12.42 21.18 19.92
CA LEU A 574 11.18 20.58 19.41
C LEU A 574 9.94 21.45 19.70
N PRO A 575 9.79 22.09 20.87
CA PRO A 575 8.76 23.11 21.07
C PRO A 575 8.84 24.26 20.06
N ILE A 576 10.04 24.74 19.74
CA ILE A 576 10.26 25.76 18.71
C ILE A 576 9.76 25.28 17.34
N SER A 577 9.97 24.01 16.95
CA SER A 577 9.46 23.50 15.67
C SER A 577 7.93 23.58 15.54
N ILE A 578 7.21 23.42 16.66
CA ILE A 578 5.75 23.60 16.71
C ILE A 578 5.38 25.07 16.53
N GLU A 579 6.11 25.99 17.17
CA GLU A 579 5.92 27.44 16.97
C GLU A 579 6.25 27.88 15.53
N MET A 580 7.28 27.31 14.91
CA MET A 580 7.60 27.54 13.51
C MET A 580 6.46 27.11 12.58
N ALA A 581 5.84 25.95 12.86
CA ALA A 581 4.66 25.49 12.13
C ALA A 581 3.47 26.44 12.32
N LYS A 582 3.20 26.88 13.57
CA LYS A 582 2.15 27.88 13.87
C LYS A 582 2.34 29.19 13.08
N ARG A 583 3.60 29.57 12.82
CA ARG A 583 4.00 30.76 12.06
C ARG A 583 4.12 30.52 10.55
N ASN A 584 3.88 29.31 10.06
CA ASN A 584 4.06 28.89 8.67
C ASN A 584 5.48 29.20 8.11
N LEU A 585 6.52 29.07 8.93
CA LEU A 585 7.89 29.30 8.46
C LEU A 585 8.28 28.24 7.43
N LYS A 586 9.07 28.65 6.43
CA LYS A 586 9.48 27.84 5.27
C LYS A 586 10.99 27.99 5.03
N GLY A 587 11.50 27.22 4.06
CA GLY A 587 12.91 27.22 3.69
C GLY A 587 13.78 26.42 4.66
N ILE A 588 15.10 26.56 4.52
CA ILE A 588 16.08 25.83 5.31
C ILE A 588 16.37 26.59 6.60
N TRP A 589 16.57 25.85 7.70
CA TRP A 589 16.94 26.37 9.02
C TRP A 589 18.01 25.48 9.65
N ASN A 590 19.12 26.09 10.08
CA ASN A 590 20.10 25.46 10.94
C ASN A 590 19.47 25.23 12.32
N PHE A 591 18.97 24.02 12.54
CA PHE A 591 18.13 23.70 13.70
C PHE A 591 18.95 23.18 14.87
N THR A 592 19.87 24.02 15.33
CA THR A 592 20.82 23.77 16.42
C THR A 592 20.83 24.94 17.39
N ASN A 593 21.26 24.69 18.63
CA ASN A 593 21.55 25.77 19.55
C ASN A 593 22.78 26.57 19.08
N PRO A 594 22.83 27.90 19.30
CA PRO A 594 23.99 28.71 18.95
C PRO A 594 25.29 28.24 19.61
N GLY A 595 26.36 28.22 18.84
CA GLY A 595 27.70 27.83 19.25
C GLY A 595 27.99 26.34 19.09
N VAL A 596 29.13 25.93 19.65
CA VAL A 596 29.65 24.57 19.58
C VAL A 596 29.97 24.04 20.97
N VAL A 597 29.92 22.72 21.10
CA VAL A 597 30.38 22.01 22.29
C VAL A 597 31.13 20.76 21.86
N SER A 598 32.26 20.50 22.50
CA SER A 598 33.07 19.32 22.26
C SER A 598 32.63 18.13 23.12
N HIS A 599 33.10 16.92 22.77
CA HIS A 599 32.79 15.73 23.55
C HIS A 599 33.35 15.83 24.98
N ASN A 600 34.55 16.38 25.16
CA ASN A 600 35.13 16.54 26.49
C ASN A 600 34.33 17.51 27.35
N GLU A 601 33.87 18.62 26.78
CA GLU A 601 33.04 19.58 27.53
C GLU A 601 31.73 18.95 28.01
N ILE A 602 31.08 18.12 27.18
CA ILE A 602 29.87 17.38 27.60
C ILE A 602 30.21 16.36 28.69
N LEU A 603 31.31 15.62 28.56
CA LEU A 603 31.71 14.62 29.55
C LEU A 603 32.15 15.24 30.88
N GLU A 604 32.73 16.45 30.85
CA GLU A 604 33.02 17.21 32.07
C GLU A 604 31.72 17.67 32.75
N MET A 605 30.72 18.13 31.99
CA MET A 605 29.39 18.40 32.55
C MET A 605 28.74 17.12 33.09
N TYR A 606 28.83 15.99 32.38
CA TYR A 606 28.32 14.71 32.86
C TYR A 606 28.99 14.28 34.17
N LYS A 607 30.31 14.46 34.27
CA LYS A 607 31.05 14.21 35.50
C LYS A 607 30.61 15.12 36.63
N THR A 608 30.41 16.41 36.34
CA THR A 608 30.01 17.42 37.33
C THR A 608 28.62 17.14 37.90
N TYR A 609 27.63 16.88 37.03
CA TYR A 609 26.22 16.83 37.42
C TYR A 609 25.68 15.41 37.65
N ILE A 610 26.25 14.38 37.00
CA ILE A 610 25.65 13.03 36.95
C ILE A 610 26.50 11.99 37.67
N ASP A 611 27.81 11.93 37.37
CA ASP A 611 28.72 10.93 37.95
C ASP A 611 30.13 11.51 38.17
N PRO A 612 30.43 12.03 39.37
CA PRO A 612 31.75 12.59 39.70
C PRO A 612 32.93 11.63 39.52
N LYS A 613 32.67 10.31 39.49
CA LYS A 613 33.69 9.28 39.30
C LYS A 613 33.91 8.92 37.84
N PHE A 614 33.13 9.48 36.91
CA PHE A 614 33.23 9.17 35.50
C PHE A 614 34.61 9.55 34.93
N GLN A 615 35.15 8.68 34.09
CA GLN A 615 36.45 8.85 33.42
C GLN A 615 36.31 8.45 31.95
N TRP A 616 37.07 9.10 31.09
CA TRP A 616 37.12 8.78 29.66
C TRP A 616 38.53 8.96 29.11
N VAL A 617 38.75 8.40 27.92
CA VAL A 617 40.02 8.48 27.19
C VAL A 617 39.75 9.05 25.80
N ASN A 618 40.67 9.85 25.27
CA ASN A 618 40.54 10.41 23.93
C ASN A 618 41.16 9.53 22.85
N PHE A 619 40.63 9.64 21.63
CA PHE A 619 41.21 9.16 20.37
C PHE A 619 41.68 10.33 19.52
N THR A 620 42.72 10.11 18.71
CA THR A 620 42.98 10.95 17.52
C THR A 620 42.01 10.60 16.39
N LEU A 621 41.84 11.50 15.42
CA LEU A 621 41.05 11.22 14.21
C LEU A 621 41.55 10.01 13.42
N GLU A 622 42.87 9.82 13.37
CA GLU A 622 43.50 8.67 12.71
C GLU A 622 43.18 7.35 13.40
N GLU A 623 43.10 7.35 14.74
CA GLU A 623 42.68 6.18 15.52
C GLU A 623 41.19 5.89 15.33
N GLN A 624 40.35 6.93 15.27
CA GLN A 624 38.92 6.79 15.00
C GLN A 624 38.66 6.23 13.59
N ALA A 625 39.41 6.68 12.58
CA ALA A 625 39.27 6.22 11.21
C ALA A 625 39.50 4.70 11.05
N LYS A 626 40.30 4.09 11.94
CA LYS A 626 40.56 2.63 11.93
C LYS A 626 39.40 1.78 12.43
N VAL A 627 38.41 2.37 13.11
CA VAL A 627 37.31 1.64 13.76
C VAL A 627 35.93 1.94 13.17
N ILE A 628 35.80 2.96 12.31
CA ILE A 628 34.54 3.34 11.67
C ILE A 628 34.49 2.84 10.21
N VAL A 629 33.30 2.46 9.74
CA VAL A 629 33.10 2.02 8.35
C VAL A 629 33.08 3.19 7.38
N ALA A 630 32.56 4.35 7.83
CA ALA A 630 32.48 5.57 7.05
C ALA A 630 32.85 6.80 7.91
N PRO A 631 33.49 7.83 7.31
CA PRO A 631 33.76 9.12 7.96
C PRO A 631 32.57 9.73 8.70
N ARG A 632 32.88 10.60 9.67
CA ARG A 632 31.90 11.35 10.47
C ARG A 632 31.97 12.84 10.16
N SER A 633 30.80 13.47 10.06
CA SER A 633 30.65 14.90 9.83
C SER A 633 30.87 15.68 11.13
N ASN A 634 31.86 16.59 11.11
CA ASN A 634 32.15 17.54 12.16
C ASN A 634 32.09 18.96 11.59
N ASN A 635 31.28 19.83 12.17
CA ASN A 635 31.05 21.17 11.67
C ASN A 635 30.47 22.08 12.76
N GLU A 636 30.56 23.38 12.49
CA GLU A 636 29.82 24.43 13.17
C GLU A 636 28.75 24.96 12.22
N MET A 637 27.53 25.15 12.72
CA MET A 637 26.40 25.70 11.95
C MET A 637 26.07 27.09 12.50
N ASP A 638 25.87 28.05 11.60
CA ASP A 638 25.41 29.39 11.96
C ASP A 638 23.93 29.34 12.34
N ALA A 639 23.63 29.42 13.63
CA ALA A 639 22.26 29.43 14.15
C ALA A 639 21.67 30.85 14.27
N SER A 640 22.34 31.89 13.74
CA SER A 640 21.90 33.29 13.88
C SER A 640 20.50 33.51 13.31
N LYS A 641 20.18 32.86 12.18
CA LYS A 641 18.83 32.93 11.59
C LYS A 641 17.75 32.46 12.56
N LEU A 642 17.97 31.31 13.21
CA LEU A 642 17.04 30.75 14.19
C LEU A 642 16.99 31.60 15.47
N LYS A 643 18.14 32.06 15.98
CA LYS A 643 18.24 32.92 17.16
C LYS A 643 17.55 34.28 16.96
N ASN A 644 17.61 34.84 15.76
CA ASN A 644 16.91 36.09 15.43
C ASN A 644 15.39 35.90 15.44
N GLU A 645 14.89 34.76 14.97
CA GLU A 645 13.45 34.41 14.98
C GLU A 645 12.96 34.01 16.39
N PHE A 646 13.84 33.43 17.21
CA PHE A 646 13.58 32.99 18.58
C PHE A 646 14.65 33.54 19.54
N PRO A 647 14.51 34.81 20.00
CA PRO A 647 15.52 35.48 20.82
C PRO A 647 15.83 34.80 22.15
N ASP A 648 14.92 33.99 22.68
CA ASP A 648 15.10 33.25 23.94
C ASP A 648 15.92 31.96 23.79
N LEU A 649 16.26 31.57 22.55
CA LEU A 649 17.04 30.35 22.27
C LEU A 649 18.42 30.41 22.94
N LEU A 650 18.69 29.49 23.85
CA LEU A 650 19.93 29.51 24.63
C LEU A 650 21.14 29.02 23.82
N PRO A 651 22.35 29.57 24.06
CA PRO A 651 23.60 28.98 23.60
C PRO A 651 23.71 27.51 24.02
N ILE A 652 24.39 26.68 23.22
CA ILE A 652 24.41 25.22 23.40
C ILE A 652 24.82 24.78 24.82
N LYS A 653 25.81 25.43 25.43
CA LYS A 653 26.30 25.09 26.77
C LYS A 653 25.28 25.41 27.87
N GLU A 654 24.62 26.56 27.78
CA GLU A 654 23.57 26.97 28.73
C GLU A 654 22.32 26.09 28.57
N SER A 655 21.96 25.76 27.33
CA SER A 655 20.84 24.86 27.03
C SER A 655 21.08 23.45 27.58
N LEU A 656 22.30 22.92 27.44
CA LEU A 656 22.71 21.65 28.04
C LEU A 656 22.54 21.65 29.56
N ILE A 657 23.03 22.70 30.23
CA ILE A 657 22.92 22.81 31.69
C ILE A 657 21.45 22.83 32.10
N LYS A 658 20.68 23.78 31.57
CA LYS A 658 19.28 24.02 31.96
C LYS A 658 18.34 22.86 31.67
N TYR A 659 18.43 22.29 30.45
CA TYR A 659 17.44 21.31 30.00
C TYR A 659 17.90 19.86 30.18
N VAL A 660 19.19 19.60 30.35
CA VAL A 660 19.72 18.23 30.37
C VAL A 660 20.39 17.89 31.70
N PHE A 661 21.33 18.71 32.17
CA PHE A 661 22.11 18.36 33.36
C PHE A 661 21.43 18.72 34.67
N GLU A 662 20.93 19.95 34.85
CA GLU A 662 20.22 20.37 36.08
C GLU A 662 19.02 19.46 36.40
N PRO A 663 18.17 19.05 35.42
CA PRO A 663 17.04 18.17 35.72
C PRO A 663 17.46 16.73 36.10
N ASN A 664 18.70 16.34 35.80
CA ASN A 664 19.25 15.02 36.09
C ASN A 664 20.32 15.04 37.19
N GLU A 665 20.54 16.19 37.83
CA GLU A 665 21.58 16.36 38.84
C GLU A 665 21.35 15.37 39.99
N ARG A 666 22.36 14.55 40.28
CA ARG A 666 22.30 13.60 41.40
C ARG A 666 22.82 14.30 42.65
N THR A 667 21.93 14.55 43.60
CA THR A 667 22.28 15.05 44.94
C THR A 667 23.01 14.02 45.78
#